data_AF-A0A1M6YTS4-F1
#
_entry.id   AF-A0A1M6YTS4-F1
#
_cell.length_a   1.000
_cell.length_b   1.000
_cell.length_c   1.000
_cell.angle_alpha   90.00
_cell.angle_beta   90.00
_cell.angle_gamma   90.00
#
_symmetry.space_group_name_H-M   'P 1'
#
loop_
_entity.id
_entity.type
_entity.pdbx_description
1 polymer ?
#
loop_
_entity_poly.entity_id
_entity_poly.type
_entity_poly.pdbx_seq_one_letter_code
_entity_poly.pdbx_strand_id
1 'polypeptide(L)'
;MNMQSEIKGIVRGGQTLKQHRDEILGKTKQTGHYAGLTKRALHDESPILYNKLFSRLRAGVVDARETAKKIAASPIVEQEGELCFTLYNAAGDAILTSTGIIIHVGTMGAAIKYMIENDWESNPGIKDKDIFCNNDSLIGNVHPCDIHTIVPIFHQGELIGWVGGVTHVIDTGAVGPGSMTTGQVQRFGDGYSVTCRKIGENDTLMRDWLHESQRSVRTTRYWMLDERTRVAGCHMIRKLVQDVIAEEGIEAYWKFAYESIEHGRIGLQNRIKAMTIPGTYRQVGFVDVPYNHDDVRVPSDFAKVDTIMHTPSEMTIRPDGTWRLDFEGSSRWGWHTYNAHSVSFTSGIWVMMTQTLIPTEMINDGAAYGTEFRLPKGTWMNPDDRRVAFAYSWHFLVSSWTALWRGLSRSYFGRGYLEEVNAGNANTSNWLQGGGFNQYDEIHAVNSFECAANGVGASAIADGISHAAAIWNPEGDMGDMEIWELAEPLVYLGRQIKANSGGAGKYRGGCGFESLRMVWNAKDWTMFFMGNGHISSDWGLMGGYPAASGYRFAAHDTGLKEKIANGDPIPFGGDSDPQNPVYETMLDGARIKRDKQAITTEEMFEDYDLYLNYMRGGPGFGDPLDREPQTVADDVNGGYLLERFAALVYGVALEKGADGQFTADEAATEALRANIRKERLAKAQPTRTWMAKERERILAKDAGTQVQQMYAASFKLGPKWAEGFREFWDLPEDWQLNEADLPIPSYGREYSMDLADLPDVKTVKFVEE
;
A
#
# COMPACT_ATOMS: atom_id res chain seq x y z
N MET A 1 -42.83 -39.71 9.27
CA MET A 1 -41.85 -39.70 8.16
C MET A 1 -41.76 -38.27 7.64
N ASN A 2 -40.85 -37.47 8.17
CA ASN A 2 -40.44 -36.22 7.53
C ASN A 2 -39.08 -36.50 6.89
N MET A 3 -39.09 -36.85 5.62
CA MET A 3 -37.87 -36.83 4.80
C MET A 3 -37.49 -35.36 4.66
N GLN A 4 -36.55 -34.89 5.49
CA GLN A 4 -35.71 -33.77 5.10
C GLN A 4 -34.96 -34.25 3.85
N SER A 5 -35.37 -33.80 2.67
CA SER A 5 -34.53 -33.89 1.49
C SER A 5 -33.24 -33.14 1.81
N GLU A 6 -32.12 -33.84 1.95
CA GLU A 6 -30.81 -33.21 1.97
C GLU A 6 -30.70 -32.35 0.70
N ILE A 7 -30.76 -31.03 0.86
CA ILE A 7 -30.60 -30.10 -0.25
C ILE A 7 -29.17 -30.28 -0.75
N LYS A 8 -29.02 -30.78 -1.98
CA LYS A 8 -27.71 -30.93 -2.64
C LYS A 8 -27.04 -29.55 -2.69
N GLY A 9 -25.80 -29.46 -2.21
CA GLY A 9 -25.05 -28.20 -2.25
C GLY A 9 -24.66 -27.81 -3.68
N ILE A 10 -24.32 -26.53 -3.87
CA ILE A 10 -24.16 -25.96 -5.21
C ILE A 10 -22.82 -26.29 -5.88
N VAL A 11 -21.80 -26.72 -5.14
CA VAL A 11 -20.45 -26.98 -5.70
C VAL A 11 -20.47 -28.23 -6.57
N ARG A 12 -19.65 -28.27 -7.62
CA ARG A 12 -19.40 -29.50 -8.39
C ARG A 12 -19.06 -30.66 -7.45
N GLY A 13 -19.86 -31.73 -7.53
CA GLY A 13 -19.77 -32.88 -6.60
C GLY A 13 -20.85 -32.89 -5.51
N GLY A 14 -21.70 -31.87 -5.43
CA GLY A 14 -22.89 -31.83 -4.58
C GLY A 14 -22.66 -31.40 -3.13
N GLN A 15 -21.43 -30.97 -2.79
CA GLN A 15 -21.12 -30.37 -1.51
C GLN A 15 -21.60 -28.91 -1.46
N THR A 16 -21.92 -28.44 -0.26
CA THR A 16 -22.02 -26.98 -0.01
C THR A 16 -20.64 -26.34 -0.14
N LEU A 17 -20.60 -25.03 -0.37
CA LEU A 17 -19.37 -24.25 -0.40
C LEU A 17 -18.55 -24.43 0.89
N LYS A 18 -19.24 -24.42 2.04
CA LYS A 18 -18.60 -24.58 3.34
C LYS A 18 -17.98 -25.96 3.50
N GLN A 19 -18.74 -27.02 3.22
CA GLN A 19 -18.21 -28.40 3.29
C GLN A 19 -17.00 -28.58 2.38
N HIS A 20 -17.06 -28.03 1.17
CA HIS A 20 -15.98 -28.13 0.20
C HIS A 20 -14.69 -27.44 0.69
N ARG A 21 -14.81 -26.21 1.20
CA ARG A 21 -13.69 -25.45 1.75
C ARG A 21 -13.12 -26.11 3.01
N ASP A 22 -13.98 -26.55 3.94
CA ASP A 22 -13.58 -27.20 5.18
C ASP A 22 -12.78 -28.48 4.90
N GLU A 23 -13.17 -29.26 3.88
CA GLU A 23 -12.43 -30.45 3.44
C GLU A 23 -11.04 -30.09 2.90
N ILE A 24 -10.93 -29.06 2.05
CA ILE A 24 -9.65 -28.59 1.49
C ILE A 24 -8.71 -28.13 2.60
N LEU A 25 -9.20 -27.33 3.55
CA LEU A 25 -8.40 -26.85 4.68
C LEU A 25 -7.99 -28.00 5.62
N GLY A 26 -8.91 -28.93 5.88
CA GLY A 26 -8.63 -30.13 6.67
C GLY A 26 -7.49 -30.95 6.08
N LYS A 27 -7.52 -31.20 4.77
CA LYS A 27 -6.44 -31.89 4.05
C LYS A 27 -5.15 -31.08 4.07
N THR A 28 -5.22 -29.78 3.82
CA THR A 28 -4.03 -28.90 3.82
C THR A 28 -3.32 -28.93 5.16
N LYS A 29 -4.06 -28.83 6.27
CA LYS A 29 -3.52 -28.89 7.62
C LYS A 29 -2.90 -30.26 7.95
N GLN A 30 -3.47 -31.35 7.45
CA GLN A 30 -2.98 -32.71 7.72
C GLN A 30 -1.72 -33.05 6.93
N THR A 31 -1.60 -32.55 5.70
CA THR A 31 -0.51 -32.96 4.79
C THR A 31 0.60 -31.92 4.66
N GLY A 32 0.33 -30.64 4.94
CA GLY A 32 1.22 -29.53 4.61
C GLY A 32 1.21 -29.15 3.11
N HIS A 33 0.32 -29.74 2.32
CA HIS A 33 0.15 -29.49 0.88
C HIS A 33 -1.28 -29.03 0.61
N TYR A 34 -1.45 -27.97 -0.19
CA TYR A 34 -2.76 -27.41 -0.50
C TYR A 34 -3.70 -28.50 -1.06
N ALA A 35 -4.92 -28.57 -0.50
CA ALA A 35 -5.95 -29.57 -0.79
C ALA A 35 -5.50 -31.05 -0.63
N GLY A 36 -4.39 -31.31 0.06
CA GLY A 36 -3.83 -32.66 0.21
C GLY A 36 -3.01 -33.15 -0.99
N LEU A 37 -2.67 -32.26 -1.93
CA LEU A 37 -2.04 -32.62 -3.21
C LEU A 37 -0.54 -32.90 -3.06
N THR A 38 -0.18 -34.11 -2.64
CA THR A 38 1.22 -34.58 -2.63
C THR A 38 1.75 -34.93 -4.02
N LYS A 39 0.86 -35.06 -5.01
CA LYS A 39 1.15 -35.21 -6.45
C LYS A 39 0.18 -34.33 -7.24
N ARG A 40 0.60 -33.83 -8.40
CA ARG A 40 -0.21 -32.96 -9.25
C ARG A 40 -0.46 -33.70 -10.57
N ALA A 41 -1.48 -34.54 -10.61
CA ALA A 41 -1.68 -35.50 -11.69
C ALA A 41 -1.76 -34.85 -13.08
N LEU A 42 -2.49 -33.74 -13.22
CA LEU A 42 -2.56 -33.04 -14.50
C LEU A 42 -1.21 -32.43 -14.89
N HIS A 43 -0.52 -31.78 -13.95
CA HIS A 43 0.81 -31.22 -14.16
C HIS A 43 1.85 -32.30 -14.53
N ASP A 44 1.87 -33.41 -13.78
CA ASP A 44 2.92 -34.42 -13.83
C ASP A 44 2.70 -35.42 -14.99
N GLU A 45 1.45 -35.81 -15.25
CA GLU A 45 1.11 -36.83 -16.27
C GLU A 45 0.66 -36.22 -17.61
N SER A 46 0.19 -34.97 -17.62
CA SER A 46 -0.30 -34.26 -18.81
C SER A 46 0.22 -32.83 -18.92
N PRO A 47 1.55 -32.62 -18.87
CA PRO A 47 2.16 -31.29 -18.76
C PRO A 47 1.79 -30.36 -19.92
N ILE A 48 1.59 -30.88 -21.14
CA ILE A 48 1.17 -30.08 -22.29
C ILE A 48 -0.21 -29.46 -22.06
N LEU A 49 -1.15 -30.26 -21.56
CA LEU A 49 -2.52 -29.79 -21.28
C LEU A 49 -2.52 -28.80 -20.11
N TYR A 50 -1.77 -29.09 -19.04
CA TYR A 50 -1.60 -28.18 -17.91
C TYR A 50 -1.08 -26.80 -18.36
N ASN A 51 -0.02 -26.79 -19.18
CA ASN A 51 0.56 -25.54 -19.69
C ASN A 51 -0.36 -24.81 -20.68
N LYS A 52 -1.14 -25.55 -21.48
CA LYS A 52 -2.15 -24.96 -22.36
C LYS A 52 -3.23 -24.22 -21.56
N LEU A 53 -3.75 -24.85 -20.50
CA LEU A 53 -4.72 -24.22 -19.59
C LEU A 53 -4.12 -22.97 -18.92
N PHE A 54 -2.92 -23.10 -18.35
CA PHE A 54 -2.21 -21.98 -17.74
C PHE A 54 -2.05 -20.81 -18.71
N SER A 55 -1.50 -21.06 -19.90
CA SER A 55 -1.23 -20.03 -20.90
C SER A 55 -2.51 -19.32 -21.33
N ARG A 56 -3.55 -20.08 -21.67
CA ARG A 56 -4.80 -19.53 -22.20
C ARG A 56 -5.62 -18.78 -21.15
N LEU A 57 -5.71 -19.30 -19.93
CA LEU A 57 -6.42 -18.64 -18.82
C LEU A 57 -5.66 -17.38 -18.35
N ARG A 58 -4.32 -17.46 -18.24
CA ARG A 58 -3.51 -16.29 -17.85
C ARG A 58 -3.60 -15.18 -18.90
N ALA A 59 -3.49 -15.52 -20.18
CA ALA A 59 -3.67 -14.56 -21.26
C ALA A 59 -5.04 -13.88 -21.19
N GLY A 60 -6.09 -14.64 -20.90
CA GLY A 60 -7.44 -14.09 -20.85
C GLY A 60 -7.73 -13.19 -19.64
N VAL A 61 -7.15 -13.43 -18.46
CA VAL A 61 -7.27 -12.47 -17.34
C VAL A 61 -6.47 -11.19 -17.61
N VAL A 62 -5.31 -11.29 -18.27
CA VAL A 62 -4.52 -10.12 -18.72
C VAL A 62 -5.29 -9.30 -19.76
N ASP A 63 -5.84 -9.96 -20.78
CA ASP A 63 -6.62 -9.32 -21.85
C ASP A 63 -7.91 -8.67 -21.30
N ALA A 64 -8.58 -9.31 -20.34
CA ALA A 64 -9.75 -8.73 -19.68
C ALA A 64 -9.43 -7.41 -18.98
N ARG A 65 -8.30 -7.32 -18.26
CA ARG A 65 -7.82 -6.05 -17.68
C ARG A 65 -7.58 -5.00 -18.76
N GLU A 66 -6.76 -5.35 -19.76
CA GLU A 66 -6.30 -4.42 -20.80
C GLU A 66 -7.44 -3.90 -21.68
N THR A 67 -8.46 -4.73 -21.90
CA THR A 67 -9.64 -4.36 -22.68
C THR A 67 -10.65 -3.57 -21.85
N ALA A 68 -10.99 -4.04 -20.65
CA ALA A 68 -12.05 -3.45 -19.86
C ALA A 68 -11.68 -2.05 -19.32
N LYS A 69 -10.38 -1.79 -19.06
CA LYS A 69 -9.93 -0.48 -18.54
C LYS A 69 -10.35 0.70 -19.43
N LYS A 70 -10.47 0.46 -20.74
CA LYS A 70 -10.90 1.44 -21.76
C LYS A 70 -12.36 1.87 -21.67
N ILE A 71 -13.15 1.28 -20.77
CA ILE A 71 -14.54 1.68 -20.49
C ILE A 71 -14.59 2.86 -19.51
N ALA A 72 -13.61 2.96 -18.61
CA ALA A 72 -13.61 3.96 -17.55
C ALA A 72 -13.45 5.38 -18.10
N ALA A 73 -14.06 6.35 -17.41
CA ALA A 73 -13.77 7.77 -17.62
C ALA A 73 -12.71 8.30 -16.64
N SER A 74 -12.45 7.56 -15.56
CA SER A 74 -11.43 7.93 -14.56
C SER A 74 -10.05 7.59 -15.12
N PRO A 75 -9.10 8.56 -15.17
CA PRO A 75 -7.72 8.27 -15.58
C PRO A 75 -7.13 7.12 -14.77
N ILE A 76 -7.34 7.13 -13.45
CA ILE A 76 -6.87 6.10 -12.48
C ILE A 76 -7.06 4.66 -13.02
N VAL A 77 -8.20 4.39 -13.67
CA VAL A 77 -8.48 3.08 -14.26
C VAL A 77 -8.01 3.00 -15.71
N GLU A 78 -8.34 4.00 -16.53
CA GLU A 78 -8.15 3.97 -17.98
C GLU A 78 -6.66 4.04 -18.38
N GLN A 79 -5.91 4.97 -17.80
CA GLN A 79 -4.50 5.23 -18.08
C GLN A 79 -3.60 4.43 -17.13
N GLU A 80 -3.61 4.75 -15.83
CA GLU A 80 -2.72 4.17 -14.80
C GLU A 80 -2.98 2.68 -14.57
N GLY A 81 -4.20 2.21 -14.87
CA GLY A 81 -4.52 0.79 -14.80
C GLY A 81 -4.68 0.27 -13.37
N GLU A 82 -5.25 1.06 -12.47
CA GLU A 82 -5.51 0.68 -11.08
C GLU A 82 -6.80 -0.14 -10.97
N LEU A 83 -6.75 -1.27 -11.67
CA LEU A 83 -7.74 -2.33 -11.72
C LEU A 83 -7.04 -3.69 -11.78
N CYS A 84 -7.74 -4.73 -11.31
CA CYS A 84 -7.22 -6.10 -11.33
C CYS A 84 -8.38 -7.09 -11.52
N PHE A 85 -8.11 -8.18 -12.26
CA PHE A 85 -9.04 -9.29 -12.41
C PHE A 85 -8.40 -10.61 -12.01
N THR A 86 -9.10 -11.37 -11.19
CA THR A 86 -8.60 -12.63 -10.61
C THR A 86 -9.64 -13.74 -10.77
N LEU A 87 -9.15 -14.91 -11.20
CA LEU A 87 -9.94 -16.14 -11.31
C LEU A 87 -9.73 -16.99 -10.06
N TYR A 88 -10.81 -17.49 -9.46
CA TYR A 88 -10.79 -18.29 -8.23
C TYR A 88 -11.43 -19.65 -8.44
N ASN A 89 -10.98 -20.65 -7.67
CA ASN A 89 -11.68 -21.93 -7.54
C ASN A 89 -12.90 -21.82 -6.61
N ALA A 90 -13.66 -22.91 -6.44
CA ALA A 90 -14.90 -22.90 -5.66
C ALA A 90 -14.71 -22.50 -4.18
N ALA A 91 -13.53 -22.78 -3.60
CA ALA A 91 -13.20 -22.46 -2.20
C ALA A 91 -12.76 -20.99 -1.98
N GLY A 92 -12.73 -20.19 -3.06
CA GLY A 92 -12.32 -18.79 -3.01
C GLY A 92 -10.80 -18.60 -2.99
N ASP A 93 -10.04 -19.59 -3.46
CA ASP A 93 -8.58 -19.48 -3.61
C ASP A 93 -8.22 -19.11 -5.06
N ALA A 94 -7.33 -18.15 -5.23
CA ALA A 94 -6.95 -17.63 -6.54
C ALA A 94 -6.22 -18.68 -7.36
N ILE A 95 -6.58 -18.83 -8.63
CA ILE A 95 -5.93 -19.71 -9.61
C ILE A 95 -4.88 -18.89 -10.37
N LEU A 96 -5.31 -17.76 -10.95
CA LEU A 96 -4.53 -16.85 -11.80
C LEU A 96 -5.09 -15.42 -11.70
N THR A 97 -4.24 -14.44 -11.98
CA THR A 97 -4.58 -13.01 -11.93
C THR A 97 -3.96 -12.24 -13.09
N SER A 98 -4.57 -11.10 -13.45
CA SER A 98 -3.88 -10.02 -14.17
C SER A 98 -2.80 -9.39 -13.28
N THR A 99 -1.97 -8.52 -13.84
CA THR A 99 -1.17 -7.57 -13.05
C THR A 99 -2.02 -6.34 -12.64
N GLY A 100 -1.40 -5.24 -12.20
CA GLY A 100 -2.05 -4.07 -11.59
C GLY A 100 -2.10 -4.17 -10.06
N ILE A 101 -3.20 -3.72 -9.44
CA ILE A 101 -3.43 -3.74 -7.98
C ILE A 101 -3.70 -5.15 -7.43
N ILE A 102 -2.70 -6.02 -7.51
CA ILE A 102 -2.84 -7.45 -7.20
C ILE A 102 -2.99 -7.77 -5.70
N ILE A 103 -2.93 -6.78 -4.81
CA ILE A 103 -3.29 -6.98 -3.39
C ILE A 103 -4.71 -7.55 -3.24
N HIS A 104 -5.61 -7.22 -4.18
CA HIS A 104 -7.00 -7.67 -4.17
C HIS A 104 -7.19 -9.13 -4.56
N VAL A 105 -6.13 -9.82 -5.00
CA VAL A 105 -6.13 -11.29 -5.11
C VAL A 105 -6.58 -11.86 -3.75
N GLY A 106 -5.95 -11.41 -2.67
CA GLY A 106 -6.28 -11.83 -1.31
C GLY A 106 -7.60 -11.26 -0.79
N THR A 107 -7.89 -9.97 -1.02
CA THR A 107 -9.08 -9.32 -0.45
C THR A 107 -10.40 -9.80 -1.07
N MET A 108 -10.46 -9.99 -2.39
CA MET A 108 -11.64 -10.58 -3.04
C MET A 108 -11.79 -12.06 -2.65
N GLY A 109 -10.69 -12.79 -2.54
CA GLY A 109 -10.69 -14.16 -2.01
C GLY A 109 -11.23 -14.23 -0.58
N ALA A 110 -10.83 -13.31 0.30
CA ALA A 110 -11.36 -13.20 1.66
C ALA A 110 -12.85 -12.85 1.70
N ALA A 111 -13.34 -11.98 0.80
CA ALA A 111 -14.76 -11.68 0.67
C ALA A 111 -15.57 -12.92 0.20
N ILE A 112 -15.05 -13.69 -0.77
CA ILE A 112 -15.64 -14.98 -1.16
C ILE A 112 -15.69 -15.92 0.05
N LYS A 113 -14.59 -16.07 0.77
CA LYS A 113 -14.49 -16.94 1.96
C LYS A 113 -15.43 -16.47 3.09
N TYR A 114 -15.67 -15.17 3.22
CA TYR A 114 -16.66 -14.63 4.15
C TYR A 114 -18.08 -15.05 3.75
N MET A 115 -18.44 -14.98 2.46
CA MET A 115 -19.73 -15.50 1.97
C MET A 115 -19.87 -17.01 2.26
N ILE A 116 -18.79 -17.78 2.08
CA ILE A 116 -18.77 -19.23 2.36
C ILE A 116 -19.04 -19.52 3.84
N GLU A 117 -18.34 -18.84 4.76
CA GLU A 117 -18.47 -19.12 6.20
C GLU A 117 -19.81 -18.68 6.80
N ASN A 118 -20.45 -17.68 6.18
CA ASN A 118 -21.68 -17.09 6.67
C ASN A 118 -22.91 -17.51 5.85
N ASP A 119 -22.84 -18.65 5.16
CA ASP A 119 -23.99 -19.32 4.56
C ASP A 119 -24.77 -18.48 3.54
N TRP A 120 -24.04 -17.67 2.74
CA TRP A 120 -24.62 -16.97 1.58
C TRP A 120 -25.26 -17.93 0.58
N GLU A 121 -24.85 -19.21 0.56
CA GLU A 121 -25.45 -20.27 -0.24
C GLU A 121 -26.93 -20.47 0.08
N SER A 122 -27.32 -20.33 1.35
CA SER A 122 -28.71 -20.43 1.79
C SER A 122 -29.47 -19.11 1.64
N ASN A 123 -28.85 -17.99 2.00
CA ASN A 123 -29.45 -16.65 1.91
C ASN A 123 -28.36 -15.59 1.75
N PRO A 124 -28.36 -14.77 0.68
CA PRO A 124 -29.40 -14.58 -0.35
C PRO A 124 -29.43 -15.65 -1.46
N GLY A 125 -28.66 -16.72 -1.30
CA GLY A 125 -28.42 -17.71 -2.33
C GLY A 125 -27.40 -17.22 -3.36
N ILE A 126 -26.67 -18.17 -3.93
CA ILE A 126 -25.69 -17.93 -4.99
C ILE A 126 -26.16 -18.69 -6.23
N LYS A 127 -26.60 -17.95 -7.25
CA LYS A 127 -27.13 -18.52 -8.50
C LYS A 127 -26.25 -18.14 -9.68
N ASP A 128 -26.38 -18.89 -10.76
CA ASP A 128 -25.79 -18.50 -12.03
C ASP A 128 -26.30 -17.11 -12.43
N LYS A 129 -25.41 -16.29 -12.99
CA LYS A 129 -25.68 -14.91 -13.41
C LYS A 129 -25.98 -13.90 -12.29
N ASP A 130 -25.77 -14.26 -11.03
CA ASP A 130 -25.76 -13.28 -9.93
C ASP A 130 -24.51 -12.38 -10.01
N ILE A 131 -24.65 -11.14 -9.53
CA ILE A 131 -23.56 -10.16 -9.44
C ILE A 131 -23.49 -9.67 -7.99
N PHE A 132 -22.33 -9.86 -7.36
CA PHE A 132 -22.06 -9.37 -6.01
C PHE A 132 -21.12 -8.16 -6.06
N CYS A 133 -21.31 -7.21 -5.14
CA CYS A 133 -20.43 -6.08 -4.93
C CYS A 133 -19.98 -6.00 -3.47
N ASN A 134 -18.74 -5.61 -3.25
CA ASN A 134 -18.15 -5.53 -1.91
C ASN A 134 -17.01 -4.51 -1.86
N ASN A 135 -16.86 -3.82 -0.74
CA ASN A 135 -15.63 -3.08 -0.41
C ASN A 135 -15.34 -3.04 1.10
N ASP A 136 -16.00 -3.90 1.89
CA ASP A 136 -15.92 -3.81 3.36
C ASP A 136 -14.54 -4.19 3.92
N SER A 137 -13.85 -3.20 4.52
CA SER A 137 -12.53 -3.40 5.13
C SER A 137 -12.57 -4.24 6.41
N LEU A 138 -13.71 -4.35 7.10
CA LEU A 138 -13.82 -5.20 8.29
C LEU A 138 -13.76 -6.71 7.96
N ILE A 139 -13.93 -7.08 6.69
CA ILE A 139 -13.71 -8.45 6.20
C ILE A 139 -12.43 -8.59 5.37
N GLY A 140 -11.58 -7.55 5.37
CA GLY A 140 -10.23 -7.63 4.85
C GLY A 140 -9.89 -6.81 3.62
N ASN A 141 -10.82 -6.00 3.10
CA ASN A 141 -10.47 -5.05 2.04
C ASN A 141 -9.44 -4.01 2.52
N VAL A 142 -8.71 -3.41 1.58
CA VAL A 142 -7.72 -2.36 1.88
C VAL A 142 -8.42 -1.12 2.42
N HIS A 143 -9.33 -0.56 1.63
CA HIS A 143 -10.10 0.62 1.98
C HIS A 143 -11.37 0.73 1.12
N PRO A 144 -12.34 1.61 1.47
CA PRO A 144 -13.62 1.66 0.78
C PRO A 144 -13.54 2.02 -0.71
N CYS A 145 -12.52 2.74 -1.17
CA CYS A 145 -12.42 3.15 -2.58
C CYS A 145 -12.01 2.02 -3.53
N ASP A 146 -11.57 0.86 -3.03
CA ASP A 146 -11.32 -0.30 -3.88
C ASP A 146 -12.56 -1.19 -3.91
N ILE A 147 -13.33 -1.08 -5.00
CA ILE A 147 -14.63 -1.77 -5.13
C ILE A 147 -14.48 -3.09 -5.86
N HIS A 148 -14.93 -4.17 -5.23
CA HIS A 148 -14.98 -5.50 -5.82
C HIS A 148 -16.33 -5.74 -6.51
N THR A 149 -16.28 -6.32 -7.71
CA THR A 149 -17.40 -7.05 -8.33
C THR A 149 -17.03 -8.54 -8.38
N ILE A 150 -17.89 -9.40 -7.86
CA ILE A 150 -17.65 -10.84 -7.76
C ILE A 150 -18.80 -11.58 -8.45
N VAL A 151 -18.47 -12.46 -9.40
CA VAL A 151 -19.44 -13.23 -10.19
C VAL A 151 -19.13 -14.73 -10.05
N PRO A 152 -20.10 -15.57 -9.66
CA PRO A 152 -19.91 -17.02 -9.63
C PRO A 152 -19.88 -17.59 -11.06
N ILE A 153 -19.11 -18.66 -11.25
CA ILE A 153 -18.98 -19.37 -12.51
C ILE A 153 -19.61 -20.74 -12.35
N PHE A 154 -20.67 -21.00 -13.13
CA PHE A 154 -21.38 -22.28 -13.13
C PHE A 154 -21.08 -23.10 -14.39
N HIS A 155 -21.07 -24.42 -14.24
CA HIS A 155 -21.05 -25.40 -15.32
C HIS A 155 -22.06 -26.52 -15.03
N GLN A 156 -22.98 -26.76 -15.96
CA GLN A 156 -24.04 -27.77 -15.83
C GLN A 156 -24.86 -27.66 -14.51
N GLY A 157 -25.11 -26.43 -14.06
CA GLY A 157 -25.90 -26.16 -12.86
C GLY A 157 -25.13 -26.27 -11.54
N GLU A 158 -23.82 -26.51 -11.58
CA GLU A 158 -22.95 -26.57 -10.39
C GLU A 158 -21.89 -25.46 -10.42
N LEU A 159 -21.57 -24.89 -9.27
CA LEU A 159 -20.52 -23.88 -9.11
C LEU A 159 -19.13 -24.53 -9.25
N ILE A 160 -18.29 -23.94 -10.09
CA ILE A 160 -16.93 -24.41 -10.35
C ILE A 160 -15.83 -23.40 -9.98
N GLY A 161 -16.21 -22.15 -9.71
CA GLY A 161 -15.27 -21.10 -9.37
C GLY A 161 -15.94 -19.73 -9.35
N TRP A 162 -15.10 -18.70 -9.26
CA TRP A 162 -15.53 -17.30 -9.22
C TRP A 162 -14.59 -16.45 -10.06
N VAL A 163 -15.06 -15.29 -10.46
CA VAL A 163 -14.20 -14.20 -10.92
C VAL A 163 -14.43 -12.96 -10.07
N GLY A 164 -13.33 -12.34 -9.65
CA GLY A 164 -13.33 -11.03 -9.00
C GLY A 164 -12.71 -9.99 -9.92
N GLY A 165 -13.33 -8.81 -9.98
CA GLY A 165 -12.77 -7.62 -10.60
C GLY A 165 -12.76 -6.47 -9.61
N VAL A 166 -11.66 -5.74 -9.51
CA VAL A 166 -11.54 -4.55 -8.67
C VAL A 166 -11.14 -3.34 -9.51
N THR A 167 -11.60 -2.17 -9.12
CA THR A 167 -11.10 -0.87 -9.58
C THR A 167 -10.99 0.05 -8.37
N HIS A 168 -9.95 0.87 -8.34
CA HIS A 168 -9.93 2.02 -7.45
C HIS A 168 -10.87 3.12 -7.98
N VAL A 169 -11.88 3.50 -7.20
CA VAL A 169 -12.77 4.61 -7.52
C VAL A 169 -12.26 5.92 -6.91
N ILE A 170 -12.60 7.06 -7.51
CA ILE A 170 -12.11 8.38 -7.05
C ILE A 170 -12.56 8.73 -5.63
N ASP A 171 -13.81 8.42 -5.29
CA ASP A 171 -14.43 8.77 -4.00
C ASP A 171 -15.55 7.79 -3.67
N THR A 172 -15.81 7.62 -2.36
CA THR A 172 -16.93 6.82 -1.84
C THR A 172 -17.85 7.60 -0.90
N GLY A 173 -17.83 8.93 -0.93
CA GLY A 173 -18.69 9.76 -0.08
C GLY A 173 -18.25 9.79 1.38
N ALA A 174 -16.95 9.67 1.64
CA ALA A 174 -16.39 9.93 2.96
C ALA A 174 -16.54 11.42 3.35
N VAL A 175 -16.26 11.76 4.61
CA VAL A 175 -16.28 13.17 5.07
C VAL A 175 -15.33 14.01 4.21
N GLY A 176 -14.06 13.62 4.10
CA GLY A 176 -13.11 14.29 3.20
C GLY A 176 -13.42 14.02 1.71
N PRO A 177 -13.19 14.99 0.81
CA PRO A 177 -13.39 14.80 -0.63
C PRO A 177 -12.14 14.24 -1.33
N GLY A 178 -12.10 12.92 -1.56
CA GLY A 178 -11.00 12.20 -2.21
C GLY A 178 -11.11 10.69 -1.98
N SER A 179 -10.03 9.94 -2.22
CA SER A 179 -10.00 8.50 -1.89
C SER A 179 -9.24 8.22 -0.58
N MET A 180 -8.06 8.81 -0.43
CA MET A 180 -7.17 8.72 0.74
C MET A 180 -7.54 9.76 1.81
N THR A 181 -8.80 9.74 2.24
CA THR A 181 -9.43 10.88 2.92
C THR A 181 -9.04 11.07 4.39
N THR A 182 -9.16 12.31 4.85
CA THR A 182 -9.07 12.74 6.26
C THR A 182 -10.35 13.48 6.65
N GLY A 183 -10.59 13.64 7.95
CA GLY A 183 -11.76 14.33 8.50
C GLY A 183 -12.58 13.40 9.39
N GLN A 184 -13.00 12.25 8.87
CA GLN A 184 -13.53 11.18 9.69
C GLN A 184 -12.44 10.52 10.52
N VAL A 185 -12.83 9.99 11.69
CA VAL A 185 -11.92 9.29 12.62
C VAL A 185 -12.43 7.90 13.00
N GLN A 186 -13.51 7.47 12.38
CA GLN A 186 -14.22 6.21 12.60
C GLN A 186 -14.87 5.77 11.28
N ARG A 187 -15.28 4.49 11.21
CA ARG A 187 -16.06 3.92 10.10
C ARG A 187 -17.27 4.79 9.72
N PHE A 188 -17.89 5.43 10.71
CA PHE A 188 -19.03 6.33 10.51
C PHE A 188 -18.55 7.66 9.90
N GLY A 189 -18.67 7.76 8.58
CA GLY A 189 -18.12 8.86 7.79
C GLY A 189 -16.93 8.46 6.92
N ASP A 190 -16.52 7.19 6.93
CA ASP A 190 -15.40 6.66 6.14
C ASP A 190 -15.79 6.23 4.71
N GLY A 191 -16.96 6.66 4.25
CA GLY A 191 -17.48 6.36 2.92
C GLY A 191 -18.47 5.19 2.88
N TYR A 192 -19.04 4.99 1.69
CA TYR A 192 -20.04 3.98 1.40
C TYR A 192 -19.43 2.58 1.50
N SER A 193 -19.84 1.81 2.50
CA SER A 193 -19.34 0.46 2.75
C SER A 193 -20.40 -0.61 2.42
N VAL A 194 -20.00 -1.58 1.60
CA VAL A 194 -20.83 -2.61 1.00
C VAL A 194 -20.26 -3.97 1.40
N THR A 195 -21.04 -4.74 2.15
CA THR A 195 -20.65 -6.06 2.65
C THR A 195 -21.29 -7.16 1.80
N CYS A 196 -20.55 -7.68 0.81
CA CYS A 196 -20.95 -8.79 -0.07
C CYS A 196 -22.41 -8.75 -0.56
N ARG A 197 -22.88 -7.56 -0.99
CA ARG A 197 -24.27 -7.34 -1.42
C ARG A 197 -24.48 -8.00 -2.78
N LYS A 198 -25.59 -8.73 -2.94
CA LYS A 198 -26.10 -9.08 -4.27
C LYS A 198 -26.70 -7.83 -4.91
N ILE A 199 -26.06 -7.33 -5.97
CA ILE A 199 -26.43 -6.08 -6.66
C ILE A 199 -27.02 -6.32 -8.04
N GLY A 200 -27.00 -7.56 -8.52
CA GLY A 200 -27.57 -7.94 -9.80
C GLY A 200 -27.94 -9.42 -9.84
N GLU A 201 -28.92 -9.72 -10.68
CA GLU A 201 -29.40 -11.07 -10.97
C GLU A 201 -29.64 -11.18 -12.48
N ASN A 202 -29.47 -12.37 -13.05
CA ASN A 202 -29.60 -12.58 -14.49
C ASN A 202 -28.76 -11.59 -15.32
N ASP A 203 -27.50 -11.40 -14.93
CA ASP A 203 -26.53 -10.48 -15.56
C ASP A 203 -27.00 -9.01 -15.62
N THR A 204 -27.99 -8.63 -14.79
CA THR A 204 -28.61 -7.30 -14.79
C THR A 204 -28.55 -6.68 -13.40
N LEU A 205 -28.01 -5.46 -13.32
CA LEU A 205 -27.94 -4.71 -12.07
C LEU A 205 -29.33 -4.26 -11.60
N MET A 206 -29.54 -4.31 -10.29
CA MET A 206 -30.79 -3.91 -9.65
C MET A 206 -30.92 -2.39 -9.59
N ARG A 207 -32.11 -1.86 -9.87
CA ARG A 207 -32.35 -0.42 -9.98
C ARG A 207 -32.21 0.33 -8.66
N ASP A 208 -32.63 -0.30 -7.56
CA ASP A 208 -32.49 0.23 -6.20
C ASP A 208 -31.00 0.41 -5.84
N TRP A 209 -30.16 -0.59 -6.11
CA TRP A 209 -28.71 -0.47 -5.97
C TRP A 209 -28.15 0.69 -6.80
N LEU A 210 -28.51 0.78 -8.07
CA LEU A 210 -28.03 1.84 -8.95
C LEU A 210 -28.38 3.23 -8.39
N HIS A 211 -29.64 3.45 -8.00
CA HIS A 211 -30.08 4.74 -7.47
C HIS A 211 -29.44 5.07 -6.11
N GLU A 212 -29.23 4.09 -5.23
CA GLU A 212 -28.64 4.29 -3.89
C GLU A 212 -27.13 4.55 -3.96
N SER A 213 -26.38 3.70 -4.67
CA SER A 213 -24.93 3.82 -4.78
C SER A 213 -24.50 5.13 -5.44
N GLN A 214 -25.15 5.49 -6.55
CA GLN A 214 -24.80 6.67 -7.35
C GLN A 214 -24.96 8.01 -6.62
N ARG A 215 -25.90 8.10 -5.67
CA ARG A 215 -26.13 9.31 -4.86
C ARG A 215 -25.31 9.35 -3.57
N SER A 216 -24.60 8.27 -3.26
CA SER A 216 -23.78 8.14 -2.05
C SER A 216 -22.34 8.60 -2.28
N VAL A 217 -22.01 9.05 -3.49
CA VAL A 217 -20.65 9.45 -3.91
C VAL A 217 -20.70 10.78 -4.67
N ARG A 218 -19.56 11.47 -4.74
CA ARG A 218 -19.44 12.76 -5.46
C ARG A 218 -19.28 12.55 -6.97
N THR A 219 -18.38 11.65 -7.37
CA THR A 219 -17.93 11.46 -8.76
C THR A 219 -18.78 10.42 -9.51
N THR A 220 -20.10 10.59 -9.49
CA THR A 220 -21.08 9.57 -9.91
C THR A 220 -20.83 8.97 -11.30
N ARG A 221 -20.51 9.79 -12.32
CA ARG A 221 -20.27 9.28 -13.69
C ARG A 221 -19.04 8.37 -13.76
N TYR A 222 -18.00 8.68 -13.00
CA TYR A 222 -16.79 7.88 -12.90
C TYR A 222 -17.11 6.54 -12.22
N TRP A 223 -17.77 6.57 -11.04
CA TRP A 223 -18.26 5.38 -10.34
C TRP A 223 -19.07 4.44 -11.25
N MET A 224 -20.02 5.01 -12.02
CA MET A 224 -20.89 4.24 -12.92
C MET A 224 -20.08 3.50 -14.00
N LEU A 225 -19.07 4.14 -14.58
CA LEU A 225 -18.26 3.53 -15.63
C LEU A 225 -17.25 2.54 -15.06
N ASP A 226 -16.69 2.79 -13.86
CA ASP A 226 -15.85 1.83 -13.16
C ASP A 226 -16.62 0.54 -12.83
N GLU A 227 -17.91 0.64 -12.47
CA GLU A 227 -18.77 -0.54 -12.31
C GLU A 227 -18.93 -1.33 -13.62
N ARG A 228 -19.09 -0.64 -14.76
CA ARG A 228 -19.16 -1.30 -16.07
C ARG A 228 -17.84 -1.97 -16.45
N THR A 229 -16.71 -1.33 -16.16
CA THR A 229 -15.37 -1.91 -16.32
C THR A 229 -15.28 -3.25 -15.58
N ARG A 230 -15.65 -3.27 -14.29
CA ARG A 230 -15.61 -4.50 -13.49
C ARG A 230 -16.55 -5.59 -14.02
N VAL A 231 -17.81 -5.26 -14.31
CA VAL A 231 -18.78 -6.23 -14.84
C VAL A 231 -18.34 -6.81 -16.19
N ALA A 232 -17.79 -5.97 -17.08
CA ALA A 232 -17.29 -6.41 -18.38
C ALA A 232 -16.16 -7.43 -18.23
N GLY A 233 -15.11 -7.12 -17.46
CA GLY A 233 -13.99 -8.05 -17.27
C GLY A 233 -14.41 -9.35 -16.58
N CYS A 234 -15.30 -9.30 -15.58
CA CYS A 234 -15.87 -10.50 -14.97
C CYS A 234 -16.59 -11.39 -16.01
N HIS A 235 -17.43 -10.80 -16.86
CA HIS A 235 -18.16 -11.56 -17.88
C HIS A 235 -17.24 -12.11 -18.99
N MET A 236 -16.19 -11.37 -19.38
CA MET A 236 -15.18 -11.85 -20.32
C MET A 236 -14.48 -13.11 -19.79
N ILE A 237 -14.05 -13.09 -18.53
CA ILE A 237 -13.36 -14.23 -17.89
C ILE A 237 -14.33 -15.40 -17.67
N ARG A 238 -15.57 -15.15 -17.23
CA ARG A 238 -16.59 -16.22 -17.11
C ARG A 238 -16.81 -16.93 -18.45
N LYS A 239 -16.95 -16.16 -19.53
CA LYS A 239 -17.08 -16.71 -20.88
C LYS A 239 -15.84 -17.50 -21.31
N LEU A 240 -14.64 -16.95 -21.07
CA LEU A 240 -13.38 -17.63 -21.36
C LEU A 240 -13.31 -19.00 -20.66
N VAL A 241 -13.65 -19.07 -19.37
CA VAL A 241 -13.63 -20.33 -18.62
C VAL A 241 -14.61 -21.34 -19.23
N GLN A 242 -15.81 -20.89 -19.62
CA GLN A 242 -16.79 -21.75 -20.30
C GLN A 242 -16.26 -22.27 -21.64
N ASP A 243 -15.62 -21.42 -22.44
CA ASP A 243 -15.04 -21.79 -23.74
C ASP A 243 -13.84 -22.76 -23.56
N VAL A 244 -12.99 -22.55 -22.53
CA VAL A 244 -11.91 -23.47 -22.17
C VAL A 244 -12.44 -24.84 -21.74
N ILE A 245 -13.48 -24.88 -20.92
CA ILE A 245 -14.09 -26.14 -20.47
C ILE A 245 -14.78 -26.88 -21.63
N ALA A 246 -15.41 -26.15 -22.55
CA ALA A 246 -16.03 -26.74 -23.73
C ALA A 246 -15.00 -27.45 -24.64
N GLU A 247 -13.77 -26.91 -24.73
CA GLU A 247 -12.69 -27.47 -25.55
C GLU A 247 -11.89 -28.57 -24.84
N GLU A 248 -11.53 -28.35 -23.57
CA GLU A 248 -10.57 -29.20 -22.83
C GLU A 248 -11.22 -30.14 -21.81
N GLY A 249 -12.51 -29.95 -21.55
CA GLY A 249 -13.28 -30.73 -20.59
C GLY A 249 -13.17 -30.26 -19.14
N ILE A 250 -14.27 -30.44 -18.40
CA ILE A 250 -14.38 -30.03 -16.99
C ILE A 250 -13.39 -30.74 -16.07
N GLU A 251 -13.03 -32.00 -16.36
CA GLU A 251 -12.08 -32.77 -15.54
C GLU A 251 -10.68 -32.16 -15.52
N ALA A 252 -10.20 -31.68 -16.67
CA ALA A 252 -8.90 -31.03 -16.76
C ALA A 252 -8.90 -29.68 -16.05
N TYR A 253 -9.94 -28.86 -16.27
CA TYR A 253 -10.10 -27.58 -15.58
C TYR A 253 -10.19 -27.76 -14.06
N TRP A 254 -11.00 -28.71 -13.59
CA TRP A 254 -11.19 -28.95 -12.17
C TRP A 254 -9.88 -29.36 -11.48
N LYS A 255 -9.07 -30.22 -12.10
CA LYS A 255 -7.72 -30.54 -11.58
C LYS A 255 -6.82 -29.30 -11.56
N PHE A 256 -6.77 -28.54 -12.65
CA PHE A 256 -5.95 -27.32 -12.75
C PHE A 256 -6.28 -26.29 -11.67
N ALA A 257 -7.58 -26.13 -11.35
CA ALA A 257 -8.08 -25.17 -10.36
C ALA A 257 -7.55 -25.37 -8.93
N TYR A 258 -7.04 -26.56 -8.59
CA TYR A 258 -6.42 -26.84 -7.28
C TYR A 258 -4.92 -27.14 -7.40
N GLU A 259 -4.48 -27.85 -8.45
CA GLU A 259 -3.06 -28.16 -8.66
C GLU A 259 -2.20 -26.90 -8.89
N SER A 260 -2.76 -25.86 -9.51
CA SER A 260 -2.09 -24.56 -9.72
C SER A 260 -1.73 -23.84 -8.42
N ILE A 261 -2.52 -24.00 -7.37
CA ILE A 261 -2.29 -23.35 -6.07
C ILE A 261 -1.19 -24.08 -5.32
N GLU A 262 -1.22 -25.41 -5.26
CA GLU A 262 -0.11 -26.18 -4.71
C GLU A 262 1.19 -25.97 -5.50
N HIS A 263 1.09 -25.75 -6.81
CA HIS A 263 2.23 -25.35 -7.62
C HIS A 263 2.82 -24.00 -7.17
N GLY A 264 2.00 -22.99 -6.89
CA GLY A 264 2.46 -21.72 -6.31
C GLY A 264 3.15 -21.89 -4.95
N ARG A 265 2.60 -22.73 -4.06
CA ARG A 265 3.19 -23.01 -2.74
C ARG A 265 4.58 -23.65 -2.86
N ILE A 266 4.72 -24.63 -3.74
CA ILE A 266 6.00 -25.28 -4.04
C ILE A 266 6.99 -24.30 -4.67
N GLY A 267 6.52 -23.42 -5.58
CA GLY A 267 7.34 -22.37 -6.19
C GLY A 267 7.98 -21.45 -5.16
N LEU A 268 7.20 -20.95 -4.20
CA LEU A 268 7.71 -20.16 -3.08
C LEU A 268 8.77 -20.92 -2.28
N GLN A 269 8.46 -22.16 -1.85
CA GLN A 269 9.36 -22.97 -1.03
C GLN A 269 10.70 -23.20 -1.74
N ASN A 270 10.67 -23.44 -3.05
CA ASN A 270 11.88 -23.62 -3.86
C ASN A 270 12.68 -22.32 -3.98
N ARG A 271 12.00 -21.19 -4.21
CA ARG A 271 12.63 -19.87 -4.30
C ARG A 271 13.29 -19.43 -2.99
N ILE A 272 12.64 -19.64 -1.86
CA ILE A 272 13.24 -19.41 -0.53
C ILE A 272 14.53 -20.23 -0.39
N LYS A 273 14.49 -21.55 -0.66
CA LYS A 273 15.68 -22.41 -0.57
C LYS A 273 16.80 -22.00 -1.52
N ALA A 274 16.46 -21.50 -2.70
CA ALA A 274 17.43 -21.13 -3.72
C ALA A 274 18.10 -19.77 -3.44
N MET A 275 17.33 -18.78 -2.97
CA MET A 275 17.78 -17.38 -2.94
C MET A 275 18.16 -16.88 -1.55
N THR A 276 17.58 -17.45 -0.49
CA THR A 276 17.70 -16.88 0.88
C THR A 276 18.64 -17.67 1.78
N ILE A 277 18.84 -17.24 3.02
CA ILE A 277 19.64 -17.93 4.03
C ILE A 277 18.75 -18.22 5.24
N PRO A 278 18.67 -19.47 5.74
CA PRO A 278 17.96 -19.77 6.98
C PRO A 278 18.52 -18.99 8.16
N GLY A 279 17.64 -18.45 8.99
CA GLY A 279 18.01 -17.62 10.13
C GLY A 279 16.91 -16.66 10.55
N THR A 280 17.21 -15.83 11.54
CA THR A 280 16.30 -14.81 12.08
C THR A 280 16.77 -13.42 11.69
N TYR A 281 15.86 -12.64 11.12
CA TYR A 281 16.06 -11.27 10.65
C TYR A 281 15.13 -10.36 11.44
N ARG A 282 15.68 -9.25 11.96
CA ARG A 282 14.93 -8.28 12.77
C ARG A 282 15.00 -6.91 12.13
N GLN A 283 13.84 -6.29 12.01
CA GLN A 283 13.66 -4.98 11.39
C GLN A 283 12.45 -4.28 12.00
N VAL A 284 12.29 -2.99 11.72
CA VAL A 284 11.19 -2.16 12.21
C VAL A 284 10.84 -1.06 11.21
N GLY A 285 9.57 -0.64 11.18
CA GLY A 285 9.06 0.51 10.44
C GLY A 285 8.26 1.46 11.33
N PHE A 286 8.20 2.74 10.93
CA PHE A 286 7.48 3.81 11.62
C PHE A 286 6.86 4.79 10.63
N VAL A 287 5.80 5.48 11.03
CA VAL A 287 5.30 6.68 10.34
C VAL A 287 4.54 7.58 11.32
N ASP A 288 4.50 8.89 11.04
CA ASP A 288 3.90 9.91 11.90
C ASP A 288 2.39 10.09 11.69
N VAL A 289 1.68 10.43 12.76
CA VAL A 289 0.28 10.89 12.74
C VAL A 289 0.17 12.16 13.59
N PRO A 290 0.43 13.35 13.02
CA PRO A 290 0.45 14.62 13.74
C PRO A 290 -0.95 15.25 13.83
N TYR A 291 -1.91 14.55 14.45
CA TYR A 291 -3.31 14.99 14.53
C TYR A 291 -3.55 16.11 15.55
N ASN A 292 -2.57 16.46 16.39
CA ASN A 292 -2.72 17.57 17.32
C ASN A 292 -2.71 18.94 16.63
N HIS A 293 -2.16 19.05 15.42
CA HIS A 293 -2.06 20.32 14.67
C HIS A 293 -3.43 20.91 14.28
N ASP A 294 -3.57 22.24 14.29
CA ASP A 294 -4.84 22.95 14.06
C ASP A 294 -5.48 22.72 12.68
N ASP A 295 -4.65 22.49 11.67
CA ASP A 295 -5.10 22.15 10.31
C ASP A 295 -5.58 20.69 10.14
N VAL A 296 -5.61 19.91 11.21
CA VAL A 296 -6.32 18.62 11.28
C VAL A 296 -7.59 18.83 12.10
N ARG A 297 -8.69 19.16 11.41
CA ARG A 297 -9.97 19.58 12.01
C ARG A 297 -10.95 18.42 12.11
N VAL A 298 -10.60 17.43 12.91
CA VAL A 298 -11.46 16.26 13.17
C VAL A 298 -12.59 16.60 14.14
N PRO A 299 -13.79 16.01 14.00
CA PRO A 299 -14.96 16.35 14.82
C PRO A 299 -14.92 15.77 16.24
N SER A 300 -13.97 14.87 16.52
CA SER A 300 -13.85 14.17 17.81
C SER A 300 -12.59 14.59 18.54
N ASP A 301 -12.77 15.19 19.72
CA ASP A 301 -11.70 15.65 20.61
C ASP A 301 -10.71 14.53 21.00
N PHE A 302 -11.21 13.31 21.23
CA PHE A 302 -10.37 12.16 21.58
C PHE A 302 -9.39 11.72 20.49
N ALA A 303 -9.53 12.22 19.25
CA ALA A 303 -8.65 11.93 18.13
C ALA A 303 -7.55 12.99 17.92
N LYS A 304 -7.61 14.14 18.62
CA LYS A 304 -6.64 15.24 18.52
C LYS A 304 -5.38 14.94 19.33
N VAL A 305 -4.53 14.06 18.81
CA VAL A 305 -3.28 13.65 19.47
C VAL A 305 -2.23 13.24 18.45
N ASP A 306 -0.97 13.56 18.73
CA ASP A 306 0.14 13.06 17.92
C ASP A 306 0.47 11.62 18.31
N THR A 307 0.54 10.72 17.33
CA THR A 307 0.93 9.33 17.53
C THR A 307 1.96 8.89 16.48
N ILE A 308 2.59 7.74 16.74
CA ILE A 308 3.55 7.12 15.82
C ILE A 308 3.16 5.65 15.66
N MET A 309 3.05 5.21 14.42
CA MET A 309 2.89 3.79 14.13
C MET A 309 4.21 3.06 14.40
N HIS A 310 4.14 1.89 15.03
CA HIS A 310 5.29 1.01 15.27
C HIS A 310 5.01 -0.39 14.71
N THR A 311 5.85 -0.86 13.79
CA THR A 311 5.82 -2.25 13.28
C THR A 311 7.18 -2.92 13.35
N PRO A 312 7.54 -3.55 14.48
CA PRO A 312 8.65 -4.47 14.52
C PRO A 312 8.27 -5.76 13.77
N SER A 313 9.28 -6.42 13.19
CA SER A 313 9.12 -7.72 12.57
C SER A 313 10.31 -8.62 12.92
N GLU A 314 10.01 -9.81 13.42
CA GLU A 314 10.93 -10.94 13.48
C GLU A 314 10.58 -11.90 12.34
N MET A 315 11.45 -11.95 11.33
CA MET A 315 11.34 -12.85 10.19
C MET A 315 12.23 -14.07 10.43
N THR A 316 11.67 -15.26 10.37
CA THR A 316 12.40 -16.52 10.52
C THR A 316 12.31 -17.34 9.26
N ILE A 317 13.44 -17.58 8.59
CA ILE A 317 13.56 -18.47 7.43
C ILE A 317 14.10 -19.82 7.90
N ARG A 318 13.43 -20.92 7.55
CA ARG A 318 13.79 -22.27 8.00
C ARG A 318 14.52 -23.05 6.90
N PRO A 319 15.33 -24.07 7.26
CA PRO A 319 16.05 -24.90 6.28
C PRO A 319 15.14 -25.66 5.31
N ASP A 320 13.89 -25.96 5.69
CA ASP A 320 12.92 -26.65 4.86
C ASP A 320 12.23 -25.73 3.82
N GLY A 321 12.62 -24.45 3.75
CA GLY A 321 12.05 -23.46 2.83
C GLY A 321 10.72 -22.88 3.28
N THR A 322 10.24 -23.22 4.48
CA THR A 322 9.17 -22.46 5.14
C THR A 322 9.73 -21.23 5.82
N TRP A 323 8.87 -20.26 6.09
CA TRP A 323 9.24 -19.04 6.79
C TRP A 323 8.06 -18.46 7.57
N ARG A 324 8.40 -17.60 8.53
CA ARG A 324 7.46 -17.00 9.47
C ARG A 324 7.75 -15.53 9.66
N LEU A 325 6.69 -14.73 9.73
CA LEU A 325 6.72 -13.30 10.04
C LEU A 325 5.89 -13.02 11.30
N ASP A 326 6.57 -12.64 12.38
CA ASP A 326 5.94 -12.28 13.65
C ASP A 326 6.06 -10.77 13.91
N PHE A 327 4.94 -10.13 14.21
CA PHE A 327 4.82 -8.69 14.41
C PHE A 327 4.50 -8.31 15.87
N GLU A 328 4.83 -9.18 16.83
CA GLU A 328 4.83 -8.88 18.27
C GLU A 328 5.48 -7.53 18.59
N GLY A 329 4.80 -6.70 19.39
CA GLY A 329 5.26 -5.37 19.78
C GLY A 329 4.77 -4.23 18.89
N SER A 330 3.94 -4.52 17.89
CA SER A 330 3.30 -3.49 17.08
C SER A 330 2.35 -2.60 17.87
N SER A 331 2.16 -1.36 17.43
CA SER A 331 1.27 -0.40 18.08
C SER A 331 -0.22 -0.76 17.89
N ARG A 332 -1.08 -0.19 18.72
CA ARG A 332 -2.55 -0.32 18.63
C ARG A 332 -3.10 0.42 17.39
N TRP A 333 -4.29 0.02 16.95
CA TRP A 333 -5.15 0.86 16.10
C TRP A 333 -5.45 2.23 16.73
N GLY A 334 -5.90 3.19 15.93
CA GLY A 334 -6.15 4.57 16.37
C GLY A 334 -7.34 5.25 15.67
N TRP A 335 -7.68 6.45 16.15
CA TRP A 335 -8.81 7.26 15.70
C TRP A 335 -8.45 8.11 14.47
N HIS A 336 -8.16 7.41 13.37
CA HIS A 336 -7.71 7.94 12.10
C HIS A 336 -8.02 6.94 10.98
N THR A 337 -7.77 7.31 9.73
CA THR A 337 -8.11 6.49 8.55
C THR A 337 -7.03 5.48 8.15
N TYR A 338 -5.99 5.29 8.98
CA TYR A 338 -4.79 4.50 8.65
C TYR A 338 -4.78 3.07 9.18
N ASN A 339 -5.86 2.64 9.85
CA ASN A 339 -5.94 1.28 10.35
C ASN A 339 -6.00 0.30 9.17
N ALA A 340 -5.68 -0.96 9.42
CA ALA A 340 -5.72 -1.99 8.39
C ALA A 340 -6.46 -3.23 8.91
N HIS A 341 -6.41 -4.30 8.13
CA HIS A 341 -6.91 -5.61 8.51
C HIS A 341 -5.88 -6.70 8.19
N SER A 342 -5.94 -7.84 8.89
CA SER A 342 -4.97 -8.94 8.74
C SER A 342 -4.82 -9.40 7.29
N VAL A 343 -5.92 -9.51 6.56
CA VAL A 343 -5.96 -9.80 5.10
C VAL A 343 -5.21 -8.73 4.29
N SER A 344 -5.54 -7.45 4.44
CA SER A 344 -4.86 -6.36 3.70
C SER A 344 -3.35 -6.35 4.00
N PHE A 345 -2.96 -6.55 5.26
CA PHE A 345 -1.57 -6.55 5.68
C PHE A 345 -0.79 -7.72 5.08
N THR A 346 -1.33 -8.93 5.17
CA THR A 346 -0.67 -10.15 4.65
C THR A 346 -0.68 -10.22 3.12
N SER A 347 -1.74 -9.77 2.48
CA SER A 347 -1.83 -9.71 1.01
C SER A 347 -0.80 -8.74 0.43
N GLY A 348 -0.52 -7.61 1.10
CA GLY A 348 0.55 -6.72 0.64
C GLY A 348 1.96 -7.28 0.83
N ILE A 349 2.19 -8.10 1.86
CA ILE A 349 3.43 -8.88 1.96
C ILE A 349 3.52 -9.89 0.80
N TRP A 350 2.41 -10.52 0.44
CA TRP A 350 2.36 -11.38 -0.75
C TRP A 350 2.69 -10.60 -2.03
N VAL A 351 2.18 -9.38 -2.21
CA VAL A 351 2.56 -8.50 -3.35
C VAL A 351 4.06 -8.19 -3.34
N MET A 352 4.65 -7.93 -2.18
CA MET A 352 6.10 -7.77 -2.08
C MET A 352 6.83 -9.04 -2.56
N MET A 353 6.36 -10.23 -2.19
CA MET A 353 6.96 -11.49 -2.63
C MET A 353 6.88 -11.67 -4.15
N THR A 354 5.79 -11.25 -4.81
CA THR A 354 5.68 -11.34 -6.27
C THR A 354 6.70 -10.48 -7.01
N GLN A 355 7.24 -9.46 -6.34
CA GLN A 355 8.21 -8.52 -6.94
C GLN A 355 9.68 -8.97 -6.77
N THR A 356 9.97 -9.98 -5.94
CA THR A 356 11.36 -10.44 -5.72
C THR A 356 11.50 -11.94 -5.54
N LEU A 357 10.65 -12.59 -4.74
CA LEU A 357 10.79 -14.02 -4.46
C LEU A 357 10.20 -14.89 -5.56
N ILE A 358 9.01 -14.54 -6.08
CA ILE A 358 8.24 -15.42 -6.98
C ILE A 358 7.81 -14.78 -8.32
N PRO A 359 8.51 -13.78 -8.91
CA PRO A 359 8.04 -13.12 -10.14
C PRO A 359 7.88 -14.05 -11.35
N THR A 360 8.53 -15.22 -11.33
CA THR A 360 8.48 -16.22 -12.42
C THR A 360 7.72 -17.49 -12.06
N GLU A 361 7.12 -17.57 -10.87
CA GLU A 361 6.36 -18.73 -10.43
C GLU A 361 4.86 -18.52 -10.72
N MET A 362 4.00 -19.42 -10.22
CA MET A 362 2.56 -19.19 -10.21
C MET A 362 2.22 -18.03 -9.26
N ILE A 363 1.68 -16.94 -9.81
CA ILE A 363 1.19 -15.79 -9.05
C ILE A 363 -0.25 -16.06 -8.59
N ASN A 364 -0.38 -16.68 -7.41
CA ASN A 364 -1.66 -17.02 -6.79
C ASN A 364 -1.53 -17.26 -5.27
N ASP A 365 -2.61 -17.74 -4.63
CA ASP A 365 -2.69 -17.95 -3.17
C ASP A 365 -1.74 -19.04 -2.64
N GLY A 366 -1.08 -19.81 -3.51
CA GLY A 366 -0.13 -20.84 -3.10
C GLY A 366 0.97 -20.32 -2.19
N ALA A 367 1.51 -19.14 -2.49
CA ALA A 367 2.54 -18.50 -1.66
C ALA A 367 2.02 -18.05 -0.28
N ALA A 368 0.73 -17.69 -0.18
CA ALA A 368 0.10 -17.39 1.11
C ALA A 368 0.05 -18.64 2.00
N TYR A 369 -0.34 -19.79 1.43
CA TYR A 369 -0.30 -21.08 2.14
C TYR A 369 1.10 -21.56 2.53
N GLY A 370 2.16 -21.01 1.90
CA GLY A 370 3.55 -21.30 2.23
C GLY A 370 4.17 -20.36 3.28
N THR A 371 3.39 -19.44 3.84
CA THR A 371 3.88 -18.39 4.74
C THR A 371 3.12 -18.39 6.06
N GLU A 372 3.84 -18.36 7.17
CA GLU A 372 3.24 -18.18 8.50
C GLU A 372 3.25 -16.70 8.90
N PHE A 373 2.10 -16.21 9.35
CA PHE A 373 1.96 -14.85 9.85
C PHE A 373 1.43 -14.86 11.28
N ARG A 374 2.06 -14.09 12.16
CA ARG A 374 1.53 -13.78 13.50
C ARG A 374 1.31 -12.29 13.67
N LEU A 375 0.06 -11.89 13.81
CA LEU A 375 -0.39 -10.50 13.96
C LEU A 375 -1.22 -10.37 15.25
N PRO A 376 -0.62 -9.91 16.38
CA PRO A 376 -1.32 -9.83 17.65
C PRO A 376 -2.66 -9.08 17.53
N LYS A 377 -3.75 -9.67 18.03
CA LYS A 377 -5.07 -9.05 18.01
C LYS A 377 -5.07 -7.72 18.78
N GLY A 378 -5.74 -6.70 18.25
CA GLY A 378 -5.79 -5.34 18.79
C GLY A 378 -4.68 -4.41 18.28
N THR A 379 -3.70 -4.92 17.54
CA THR A 379 -2.73 -4.07 16.81
C THR A 379 -3.41 -3.36 15.63
N TRP A 380 -2.76 -2.33 15.09
CA TRP A 380 -3.31 -1.57 13.95
C TRP A 380 -3.51 -2.42 12.68
N MET A 381 -2.72 -3.50 12.51
CA MET A 381 -2.84 -4.42 11.37
C MET A 381 -3.85 -5.54 11.60
N ASN A 382 -4.26 -5.79 12.86
CA ASN A 382 -5.29 -6.76 13.21
C ASN A 382 -6.19 -6.18 14.31
N PRO A 383 -6.98 -5.11 14.01
CA PRO A 383 -7.80 -4.44 15.01
C PRO A 383 -8.85 -5.38 15.60
N ASP A 384 -9.27 -5.07 16.82
CA ASP A 384 -10.30 -5.77 17.58
C ASP A 384 -11.54 -4.88 17.82
N ASP A 385 -11.68 -3.82 17.03
CA ASP A 385 -12.78 -2.87 17.14
C ASP A 385 -13.43 -2.58 15.78
N ARG A 386 -14.74 -2.76 15.67
CA ARG A 386 -15.50 -2.55 14.44
C ARG A 386 -15.71 -1.08 14.02
N ARG A 387 -15.26 -0.11 14.84
CA ARG A 387 -15.43 1.33 14.59
C ARG A 387 -14.25 1.95 13.84
N VAL A 388 -13.15 1.22 13.64
CA VAL A 388 -11.95 1.74 12.96
C VAL A 388 -12.26 2.23 11.54
N ALA A 389 -11.51 3.24 11.08
CA ALA A 389 -11.54 3.77 9.72
C ALA A 389 -10.32 3.31 8.92
N PHE A 390 -10.47 3.29 7.59
CA PHE A 390 -9.58 2.64 6.62
C PHE A 390 -9.30 3.47 5.37
N ALA A 391 -9.93 4.63 5.15
CA ALA A 391 -9.82 5.35 3.88
C ALA A 391 -8.38 5.57 3.37
N TYR A 392 -7.38 5.63 4.26
CA TYR A 392 -5.96 5.64 3.87
C TYR A 392 -5.11 4.62 4.65
N SER A 393 -5.54 3.36 4.66
CA SER A 393 -4.78 2.22 5.22
C SER A 393 -3.31 2.18 4.76
N TRP A 394 -3.04 2.64 3.53
CA TRP A 394 -1.70 2.67 2.94
C TRP A 394 -0.67 3.38 3.80
N HIS A 395 -1.03 4.43 4.55
CA HIS A 395 -0.10 5.17 5.40
C HIS A 395 0.72 4.26 6.31
N PHE A 396 0.04 3.32 6.98
CA PHE A 396 0.68 2.36 7.87
C PHE A 396 1.21 1.17 7.08
N LEU A 397 0.41 0.60 6.17
CA LEU A 397 0.76 -0.60 5.40
C LEU A 397 2.12 -0.46 4.68
N VAL A 398 2.29 0.58 3.86
CA VAL A 398 3.50 0.74 3.03
C VAL A 398 4.74 1.07 3.86
N SER A 399 4.52 1.69 5.02
CA SER A 399 5.56 2.04 5.99
C SER A 399 6.06 0.82 6.77
N SER A 400 5.28 -0.25 6.83
CA SER A 400 5.65 -1.52 7.47
C SER A 400 6.37 -2.46 6.51
N TRP A 401 5.85 -2.62 5.29
CA TRP A 401 6.40 -3.60 4.35
C TRP A 401 7.81 -3.25 3.86
N THR A 402 8.14 -1.95 3.79
CA THR A 402 9.50 -1.47 3.43
C THR A 402 10.60 -2.08 4.32
N ALA A 403 10.29 -2.44 5.57
CA ALA A 403 11.24 -3.10 6.47
C ALA A 403 11.58 -4.54 6.04
N LEU A 404 10.61 -5.27 5.47
CA LEU A 404 10.77 -6.67 5.08
C LEU A 404 11.73 -6.83 3.90
N TRP A 405 11.73 -5.87 2.98
CA TRP A 405 12.74 -5.78 1.91
C TRP A 405 14.17 -5.80 2.45
N ARG A 406 14.44 -5.04 3.52
CA ARG A 406 15.78 -5.02 4.15
C ARG A 406 16.13 -6.35 4.77
N GLY A 407 15.15 -7.02 5.39
CA GLY A 407 15.32 -8.37 5.95
C GLY A 407 15.72 -9.38 4.87
N LEU A 408 14.93 -9.46 3.80
CA LEU A 408 15.17 -10.38 2.68
C LEU A 408 16.47 -10.05 1.94
N SER A 409 16.74 -8.78 1.70
CA SER A 409 17.95 -8.31 1.02
C SER A 409 19.23 -8.69 1.74
N ARG A 410 19.24 -8.78 3.07
CA ARG A 410 20.42 -9.31 3.80
C ARG A 410 20.70 -10.76 3.46
N SER A 411 19.65 -11.54 3.20
CA SER A 411 19.78 -12.94 2.78
C SER A 411 20.34 -13.05 1.36
N TYR A 412 19.84 -12.24 0.42
CA TYR A 412 20.33 -12.18 -0.96
C TYR A 412 21.79 -11.71 -1.01
N PHE A 413 22.09 -10.63 -0.31
CA PHE A 413 23.44 -10.07 -0.21
C PHE A 413 24.43 -11.09 0.34
N GLY A 414 24.08 -11.74 1.47
CA GLY A 414 24.95 -12.75 2.09
C GLY A 414 25.19 -13.97 1.21
N ARG A 415 24.25 -14.30 0.31
CA ARG A 415 24.34 -15.44 -0.60
C ARG A 415 24.98 -15.09 -1.96
N GLY A 416 25.08 -13.82 -2.29
CA GLY A 416 25.70 -13.30 -3.52
C GLY A 416 24.72 -12.93 -4.65
N TYR A 417 23.41 -13.02 -4.42
CA TYR A 417 22.38 -12.55 -5.37
C TYR A 417 22.17 -11.04 -5.22
N LEU A 418 23.23 -10.27 -5.54
CA LEU A 418 23.26 -8.82 -5.33
C LEU A 418 22.24 -8.08 -6.20
N GLU A 419 21.91 -8.66 -7.35
CA GLU A 419 20.90 -8.18 -8.29
C GLU A 419 19.49 -8.15 -7.71
N GLU A 420 19.20 -8.97 -6.70
CA GLU A 420 17.89 -9.05 -6.03
C GLU A 420 17.80 -8.15 -4.78
N VAL A 421 18.92 -7.55 -4.36
CA VAL A 421 18.93 -6.64 -3.21
C VAL A 421 18.16 -5.38 -3.56
N ASN A 422 17.23 -4.99 -2.67
CA ASN A 422 16.53 -3.72 -2.71
C ASN A 422 16.38 -3.15 -1.29
N ALA A 423 16.74 -1.88 -1.09
CA ALA A 423 16.70 -1.24 0.23
C ALA A 423 15.27 -1.02 0.79
N GLY A 424 14.23 -1.10 -0.05
CA GLY A 424 12.82 -1.00 0.34
C GLY A 424 12.03 -0.07 -0.56
N ASN A 425 10.69 -0.17 -0.48
CA ASN A 425 9.80 0.77 -1.16
C ASN A 425 9.78 2.14 -0.49
N ALA A 426 9.53 3.19 -1.28
CA ALA A 426 9.18 4.52 -0.78
C ALA A 426 7.85 4.51 -0.02
N ASN A 427 7.61 5.57 0.76
CA ASN A 427 6.25 5.93 1.16
C ASN A 427 5.49 6.44 -0.08
N THR A 428 4.37 5.80 -0.42
CA THR A 428 3.60 6.09 -1.63
C THR A 428 2.63 7.26 -1.37
N SER A 429 3.19 8.47 -1.32
CA SER A 429 2.49 9.74 -1.05
C SER A 429 3.27 10.90 -1.70
N ASN A 430 2.78 12.13 -1.84
CA ASN A 430 1.51 12.72 -1.41
C ASN A 430 0.33 12.28 -2.27
N TRP A 431 -0.87 12.27 -1.68
CA TRP A 431 -2.13 12.18 -2.42
C TRP A 431 -2.75 13.57 -2.51
N LEU A 432 -2.71 14.20 -3.70
CA LEU A 432 -3.44 15.44 -3.95
C LEU A 432 -4.93 15.12 -3.98
N GLN A 433 -5.69 15.77 -3.08
CA GLN A 433 -7.12 15.54 -2.93
C GLN A 433 -7.88 16.84 -2.70
N GLY A 434 -9.18 16.81 -2.99
CA GLY A 434 -10.05 17.98 -2.94
C GLY A 434 -11.43 17.73 -3.54
N GLY A 435 -12.34 18.68 -3.39
CA GLY A 435 -13.68 18.59 -3.96
C GLY A 435 -14.44 19.91 -3.96
N GLY A 436 -15.58 19.91 -4.66
CA GLY A 436 -16.37 21.10 -4.94
C GLY A 436 -17.03 20.98 -6.31
N PHE A 437 -17.16 22.10 -7.03
CA PHE A 437 -17.60 22.13 -8.42
C PHE A 437 -16.40 22.19 -9.38
N ASN A 438 -16.40 21.32 -10.38
CA ASN A 438 -15.34 21.24 -11.39
C ASN A 438 -15.57 22.18 -12.59
N GLN A 439 -14.71 22.05 -13.62
CA GLN A 439 -14.78 22.81 -14.87
C GLN A 439 -16.03 22.55 -15.71
N TYR A 440 -16.80 21.50 -15.40
CA TYR A 440 -18.06 21.13 -16.05
C TYR A 440 -19.29 21.53 -15.23
N ASP A 441 -19.08 22.29 -14.15
CA ASP A 441 -20.11 22.73 -13.21
C ASP A 441 -20.88 21.55 -12.57
N GLU A 442 -20.18 20.45 -12.30
CA GLU A 442 -20.69 19.27 -11.61
C GLU A 442 -20.02 19.10 -10.23
N ILE A 443 -20.75 18.52 -9.27
CA ILE A 443 -20.17 18.05 -8.00
C ILE A 443 -19.04 17.07 -8.32
N HIS A 444 -17.89 17.26 -7.68
CA HIS A 444 -16.69 16.51 -8.00
C HIS A 444 -15.76 16.34 -6.81
N ALA A 445 -14.87 15.36 -6.92
CA ALA A 445 -13.71 15.17 -6.06
C ALA A 445 -12.51 14.75 -6.91
N VAL A 446 -11.30 15.01 -6.42
CA VAL A 446 -10.04 14.65 -7.09
C VAL A 446 -9.20 13.75 -6.19
N ASN A 447 -8.42 12.88 -6.81
CA ASN A 447 -7.41 12.06 -6.15
C ASN A 447 -6.33 11.68 -7.15
N SER A 448 -5.29 12.51 -7.26
CA SER A 448 -4.21 12.28 -8.23
C SER A 448 -3.46 10.98 -7.91
N PHE A 449 -3.20 10.18 -8.94
CA PHE A 449 -2.37 8.97 -8.85
C PHE A 449 -0.92 9.22 -9.26
N GLU A 450 -0.46 10.47 -9.31
CA GLU A 450 0.97 10.77 -9.53
C GLU A 450 1.90 9.99 -8.57
N CYS A 451 1.45 9.70 -7.36
CA CYS A 451 2.17 8.85 -6.40
C CYS A 451 2.08 7.34 -6.67
N ALA A 452 1.64 6.90 -7.84
CA ALA A 452 1.95 5.57 -8.38
C ALA A 452 3.40 5.49 -8.90
N ALA A 453 4.02 6.65 -9.16
CA ALA A 453 5.38 6.78 -9.69
C ALA A 453 6.34 7.43 -8.67
N ASN A 454 6.62 6.75 -7.54
CA ASN A 454 7.61 7.22 -6.56
C ASN A 454 9.01 6.68 -6.87
N GLY A 455 10.01 7.16 -6.14
CA GLY A 455 11.35 6.57 -6.19
C GLY A 455 11.40 5.14 -5.63
N VAL A 456 12.22 4.29 -6.23
CA VAL A 456 12.45 2.90 -5.78
C VAL A 456 13.74 2.82 -4.96
N GLY A 457 13.81 1.91 -3.99
CA GLY A 457 15.01 1.67 -3.20
C GLY A 457 16.22 1.25 -4.06
N ALA A 458 17.40 1.71 -3.67
CA ALA A 458 18.65 1.33 -4.32
C ALA A 458 18.94 -0.17 -4.16
N SER A 459 19.64 -0.72 -5.14
CA SER A 459 20.14 -2.10 -5.10
C SER A 459 21.58 -2.17 -4.60
N ALA A 460 22.11 -3.39 -4.46
CA ALA A 460 23.54 -3.57 -4.17
C ALA A 460 24.46 -3.36 -5.37
N ILE A 461 23.90 -3.10 -6.57
CA ILE A 461 24.66 -3.01 -7.83
C ILE A 461 24.40 -1.72 -8.63
N ALA A 462 23.33 -0.99 -8.34
CA ALA A 462 22.88 0.18 -9.08
C ALA A 462 21.96 1.08 -8.23
N ASP A 463 21.87 2.35 -8.64
CA ASP A 463 20.91 3.30 -8.09
C ASP A 463 19.46 2.82 -8.23
N GLY A 464 18.60 3.31 -7.33
CA GLY A 464 17.17 3.12 -7.44
C GLY A 464 16.59 3.93 -8.60
N ILE A 465 15.47 3.47 -9.12
CA ILE A 465 14.80 4.10 -10.26
C ILE A 465 13.97 5.29 -9.75
N SER A 466 14.17 6.47 -10.32
CA SER A 466 13.41 7.67 -9.94
C SER A 466 12.02 7.65 -10.55
N HIS A 467 11.03 8.17 -9.81
CA HIS A 467 9.64 8.38 -10.23
C HIS A 467 9.06 7.25 -11.11
N ALA A 468 8.99 6.04 -10.54
CA ALA A 468 8.85 4.81 -11.30
C ALA A 468 7.78 3.84 -10.79
N ALA A 469 7.55 3.73 -9.48
CA ALA A 469 6.68 2.67 -8.96
C ALA A 469 6.07 2.95 -7.59
N ALA A 470 5.14 2.08 -7.21
CA ALA A 470 4.56 1.97 -5.89
C ALA A 470 4.59 0.51 -5.41
N ILE A 471 4.58 0.28 -4.09
CA ILE A 471 4.63 -1.08 -3.54
C ILE A 471 3.42 -1.93 -3.93
N TRP A 472 2.27 -1.29 -4.10
CA TRP A 472 1.00 -1.94 -4.42
C TRP A 472 0.81 -2.21 -5.92
N ASN A 473 1.56 -1.52 -6.79
CA ASN A 473 1.65 -1.75 -8.23
C ASN A 473 3.05 -1.35 -8.75
N PRO A 474 3.90 -2.32 -9.17
CA PRO A 474 5.24 -2.02 -9.66
C PRO A 474 5.27 -1.45 -11.09
N GLU A 475 4.16 -1.50 -11.83
CA GLU A 475 4.00 -0.91 -13.17
C GLU A 475 3.58 0.57 -13.04
N GLY A 476 4.42 1.38 -12.38
CA GLY A 476 4.05 2.76 -12.07
C GLY A 476 3.89 3.63 -13.31
N ASP A 477 2.84 4.44 -13.29
CA ASP A 477 2.54 5.45 -14.28
C ASP A 477 2.15 6.75 -13.55
N MET A 478 2.66 7.89 -14.00
CA MET A 478 2.31 9.18 -13.41
C MET A 478 1.12 9.85 -14.11
N GLY A 479 0.69 9.32 -15.26
CA GLY A 479 -0.35 9.88 -16.12
C GLY A 479 0.11 11.11 -16.89
N ASP A 480 -0.58 11.39 -17.99
CA ASP A 480 -0.33 12.60 -18.78
C ASP A 480 -0.96 13.82 -18.11
N MET A 481 -0.22 14.94 -18.08
CA MET A 481 -0.74 16.20 -17.51
C MET A 481 -2.05 16.60 -18.18
N GLU A 482 -2.13 16.48 -19.51
CA GLU A 482 -3.33 16.83 -20.27
C GLU A 482 -4.55 15.96 -19.89
N ILE A 483 -4.34 14.69 -19.56
CA ILE A 483 -5.42 13.78 -19.14
C ILE A 483 -5.88 14.13 -17.72
N TRP A 484 -4.94 14.42 -16.81
CA TRP A 484 -5.28 14.90 -15.46
C TRP A 484 -6.10 16.20 -15.49
N GLU A 485 -5.75 17.16 -16.35
CA GLU A 485 -6.50 18.41 -16.51
C GLU A 485 -7.94 18.21 -17.03
N LEU A 486 -8.27 17.06 -17.66
CA LEU A 486 -9.66 16.73 -18.01
C LEU A 486 -10.50 16.35 -16.80
N ALA A 487 -9.87 15.82 -15.75
CA ALA A 487 -10.53 15.26 -14.57
C ALA A 487 -10.34 16.11 -13.30
N GLU A 488 -9.49 17.12 -13.35
CA GLU A 488 -9.18 18.00 -12.21
C GLU A 488 -9.33 19.46 -12.65
N PRO A 489 -10.01 20.34 -11.87
CA PRO A 489 -10.10 21.77 -12.18
C PRO A 489 -8.80 22.49 -11.74
N LEU A 490 -7.66 21.99 -12.22
CA LEU A 490 -6.30 22.39 -11.84
C LEU A 490 -5.40 22.38 -13.07
N VAL A 491 -4.60 23.41 -13.29
CA VAL A 491 -3.61 23.47 -14.40
C VAL A 491 -2.17 23.27 -13.90
N TYR A 492 -1.33 22.62 -14.70
CA TYR A 492 0.07 22.38 -14.34
C TYR A 492 0.93 23.62 -14.60
N LEU A 493 1.64 24.09 -13.57
CA LEU A 493 2.71 25.10 -13.70
C LEU A 493 4.10 24.47 -13.63
N GLY A 494 4.20 23.18 -13.35
CA GLY A 494 5.48 22.49 -13.32
C GLY A 494 5.32 21.00 -13.06
N ARG A 495 6.26 20.23 -13.61
CA ARG A 495 6.46 18.82 -13.30
C ARG A 495 7.95 18.55 -13.38
N GLN A 496 8.56 18.20 -12.25
CA GLN A 496 10.02 18.19 -12.11
C GLN A 496 10.49 17.03 -11.25
N ILE A 497 11.65 16.44 -11.57
CA ILE A 497 12.34 15.53 -10.67
C ILE A 497 12.60 16.23 -9.34
N LYS A 498 12.33 15.54 -8.22
CA LYS A 498 12.52 16.14 -6.89
C LYS A 498 13.95 15.95 -6.43
N ALA A 499 14.77 16.99 -6.59
CA ALA A 499 16.15 17.01 -6.13
C ALA A 499 16.27 16.61 -4.64
N ASN A 500 17.32 15.88 -4.30
CA ASN A 500 17.63 15.41 -2.94
C ASN A 500 16.57 14.55 -2.24
N SER A 501 15.57 14.04 -2.97
CA SER A 501 14.53 13.19 -2.37
C SER A 501 14.95 11.73 -2.20
N GLY A 502 15.79 11.21 -3.11
CA GLY A 502 16.34 9.85 -3.02
C GLY A 502 17.34 9.70 -1.88
N GLY A 503 17.25 8.60 -1.14
CA GLY A 503 18.14 8.33 0.00
C GLY A 503 19.60 8.21 -0.43
N ALA A 504 20.49 8.90 0.28
CA ALA A 504 21.91 8.90 -0.03
C ALA A 504 22.56 7.53 0.25
N GLY A 505 23.48 7.10 -0.61
CA GLY A 505 24.24 5.86 -0.44
C GLY A 505 25.35 5.74 -1.46
N LYS A 506 26.15 4.68 -1.38
CA LYS A 506 27.02 4.25 -2.49
C LYS A 506 26.20 4.20 -3.79
N TYR A 507 25.03 3.58 -3.70
CA TYR A 507 23.96 3.71 -4.68
C TYR A 507 22.83 4.54 -4.08
N ARG A 508 22.41 5.57 -4.78
CA ARG A 508 21.36 6.51 -4.38
C ARG A 508 20.00 5.86 -4.61
N GLY A 509 19.06 6.05 -3.70
CA GLY A 509 17.66 5.68 -3.96
C GLY A 509 17.07 6.52 -5.10
N GLY A 510 16.02 6.03 -5.75
CA GLY A 510 15.31 6.79 -6.77
C GLY A 510 14.77 8.10 -6.19
N CYS A 511 14.89 9.20 -6.92
CA CYS A 511 14.20 10.43 -6.53
C CYS A 511 12.70 10.28 -6.80
N GLY A 512 11.89 10.97 -6.02
CA GLY A 512 10.52 11.24 -6.42
C GLY A 512 10.47 12.36 -7.47
N PHE A 513 9.28 12.92 -7.63
CA PHE A 513 9.04 14.10 -8.46
C PHE A 513 8.04 15.02 -7.78
N GLU A 514 7.82 16.19 -8.35
CA GLU A 514 6.87 17.17 -7.86
C GLU A 514 6.10 17.82 -9.00
N SER A 515 4.85 18.20 -8.72
CA SER A 515 4.02 18.99 -9.61
C SER A 515 3.46 20.21 -8.90
N LEU A 516 3.60 21.38 -9.53
CA LEU A 516 2.98 22.61 -9.05
C LEU A 516 1.65 22.81 -9.76
N ARG A 517 0.57 22.89 -9.00
CA ARG A 517 -0.80 23.00 -9.50
C ARG A 517 -1.36 24.37 -9.14
N MET A 518 -2.02 25.00 -10.10
CA MET A 518 -2.82 26.20 -9.87
C MET A 518 -4.29 25.83 -10.03
N VAL A 519 -5.13 26.25 -9.07
CA VAL A 519 -6.57 26.05 -9.15
C VAL A 519 -7.14 26.86 -10.32
N TRP A 520 -7.99 26.24 -11.13
CA TRP A 520 -8.50 26.85 -12.35
C TRP A 520 -9.89 26.33 -12.74
N ASN A 521 -10.85 27.25 -12.88
CA ASN A 521 -12.23 26.95 -13.23
C ASN A 521 -12.94 26.06 -12.18
N ALA A 522 -12.49 26.12 -10.93
CA ALA A 522 -13.13 25.47 -9.79
C ALA A 522 -14.11 26.44 -9.10
N LYS A 523 -15.16 25.93 -8.46
CA LYS A 523 -16.09 26.72 -7.63
C LYS A 523 -16.38 25.98 -6.35
N ASP A 524 -16.56 26.71 -5.25
CA ASP A 524 -16.79 26.15 -3.91
C ASP A 524 -15.78 25.02 -3.59
N TRP A 525 -14.49 25.28 -3.85
CA TRP A 525 -13.45 24.27 -3.93
C TRP A 525 -12.65 24.15 -2.63
N THR A 526 -12.31 22.90 -2.27
CA THR A 526 -11.40 22.59 -1.17
C THR A 526 -10.30 21.64 -1.59
N MET A 527 -9.14 21.70 -0.92
CA MET A 527 -8.04 20.75 -1.09
C MET A 527 -7.38 20.40 0.25
N PHE A 528 -6.65 19.28 0.30
CA PHE A 528 -5.85 18.86 1.46
C PHE A 528 -4.69 17.96 1.08
N PHE A 529 -3.72 17.85 2.00
CA PHE A 529 -2.53 17.01 1.92
C PHE A 529 -2.70 15.71 2.72
N MET A 530 -2.16 14.62 2.17
CA MET A 530 -2.07 13.33 2.85
C MET A 530 -0.77 12.61 2.47
N GLY A 531 0.16 12.55 3.44
CA GLY A 531 1.39 11.76 3.35
C GLY A 531 2.23 11.85 4.61
N ASN A 532 3.38 11.19 4.63
CA ASN A 532 4.31 11.26 5.77
C ASN A 532 5.00 12.63 5.86
N GLY A 533 5.10 13.18 7.07
CA GLY A 533 5.68 14.51 7.31
C GLY A 533 6.93 14.43 8.15
N HIS A 534 6.79 14.13 9.43
CA HIS A 534 7.89 14.13 10.38
C HIS A 534 8.83 12.93 10.24
N ILE A 535 8.34 11.79 9.72
CA ILE A 535 9.08 10.53 9.69
C ILE A 535 9.22 10.02 8.24
N SER A 536 10.44 9.63 7.83
CA SER A 536 10.65 8.78 6.65
C SER A 536 10.45 7.32 7.07
N SER A 537 9.56 6.60 6.40
CA SER A 537 9.23 5.22 6.76
C SER A 537 10.27 4.21 6.27
N ASP A 538 10.84 4.45 5.09
CA ASP A 538 11.91 3.66 4.52
C ASP A 538 13.26 3.98 5.19
N TRP A 539 14.12 2.98 5.34
CA TRP A 539 15.49 3.17 5.80
C TRP A 539 16.44 2.68 4.72
N GLY A 540 17.60 3.33 4.61
CA GLY A 540 18.68 2.81 3.79
C GLY A 540 19.23 1.48 4.31
N LEU A 541 19.98 0.81 3.45
CA LEU A 541 20.52 -0.52 3.72
C LEU A 541 22.06 -0.49 3.71
N MET A 542 22.68 -1.20 4.67
CA MET A 542 24.13 -1.42 4.75
C MET A 542 24.98 -0.13 4.69
N GLY A 543 24.48 0.98 5.25
CA GLY A 543 25.17 2.28 5.29
C GLY A 543 24.43 3.40 4.56
N GLY A 544 23.45 3.07 3.74
CA GLY A 544 22.61 4.06 3.07
C GLY A 544 21.64 4.77 4.04
N TYR A 545 21.13 5.91 3.60
CA TYR A 545 20.19 6.75 4.34
C TYR A 545 18.74 6.55 3.83
N PRO A 546 17.74 6.85 4.68
CA PRO A 546 16.34 7.04 4.25
C PRO A 546 16.21 8.05 3.10
N ALA A 547 15.12 7.95 2.36
CA ALA A 547 14.63 9.04 1.52
C ALA A 547 14.24 10.28 2.36
N ALA A 548 14.06 11.42 1.69
CA ALA A 548 13.52 12.62 2.32
C ALA A 548 12.05 12.41 2.76
N SER A 549 11.66 13.05 3.87
CA SER A 549 10.28 13.05 4.35
C SER A 549 9.47 14.22 3.75
N GLY A 550 8.15 14.15 3.83
CA GLY A 550 7.25 15.12 3.20
C GLY A 550 7.19 16.47 3.92
N TYR A 551 6.71 17.47 3.20
CA TYR A 551 6.38 18.80 3.70
C TYR A 551 5.19 19.34 2.89
N ARG A 552 4.58 20.40 3.39
CA ARG A 552 3.45 21.08 2.76
C ARG A 552 3.91 22.38 2.11
N PHE A 553 3.37 22.67 0.93
CA PHE A 553 3.36 24.01 0.34
C PHE A 553 1.99 24.29 -0.28
N ALA A 554 1.34 25.35 0.20
CA ALA A 554 0.15 25.94 -0.42
C ALA A 554 0.25 27.47 -0.35
N ALA A 555 -0.30 28.17 -1.34
CA ALA A 555 -0.36 29.62 -1.36
C ALA A 555 -1.77 30.10 -1.73
N HIS A 556 -2.36 30.90 -0.85
CA HIS A 556 -3.66 31.54 -1.05
C HIS A 556 -3.53 33.04 -1.31
N ASP A 557 -4.54 33.64 -1.94
CA ASP A 557 -4.57 35.07 -2.26
C ASP A 557 -3.33 35.49 -3.07
N THR A 558 -2.99 34.70 -4.08
CA THR A 558 -1.68 34.77 -4.76
C THR A 558 -1.46 36.03 -5.60
N GLY A 559 -2.55 36.74 -5.94
CA GLY A 559 -2.53 37.84 -6.89
C GLY A 559 -2.13 37.41 -8.32
N LEU A 560 -2.09 36.10 -8.60
CA LEU A 560 -1.53 35.59 -9.86
C LEU A 560 -2.30 36.05 -11.09
N LYS A 561 -3.61 36.28 -10.99
CA LYS A 561 -4.40 36.83 -12.11
C LYS A 561 -3.82 38.15 -12.64
N GLU A 562 -3.53 39.08 -11.74
CA GLU A 562 -2.98 40.40 -12.11
C GLU A 562 -1.51 40.27 -12.55
N LYS A 563 -0.71 39.47 -11.84
CA LYS A 563 0.69 39.21 -12.19
C LYS A 563 0.84 38.61 -13.59
N ILE A 564 0.02 37.61 -13.93
CA ILE A 564 -0.04 37.01 -15.26
C ILE A 564 -0.41 38.06 -16.31
N ALA A 565 -1.43 38.89 -16.05
CA ALA A 565 -1.87 39.93 -16.98
C ALA A 565 -0.80 41.01 -17.22
N ASN A 566 0.01 41.32 -16.21
CA ASN A 566 1.08 42.31 -16.27
C ASN A 566 2.40 41.76 -16.85
N GLY A 567 2.52 40.43 -16.99
CA GLY A 567 3.78 39.79 -17.38
C GLY A 567 4.83 39.78 -16.26
N ASP A 568 4.39 39.83 -15.01
CA ASP A 568 5.27 39.73 -13.84
C ASP A 568 5.83 38.31 -13.69
N PRO A 569 6.95 38.11 -12.96
CA PRO A 569 7.44 36.77 -12.63
C PRO A 569 6.40 35.97 -11.84
N ILE A 570 6.19 34.71 -12.20
CA ILE A 570 5.29 33.78 -11.51
C ILE A 570 5.99 32.45 -11.23
N PRO A 571 5.56 31.70 -10.19
CA PRO A 571 6.07 30.37 -9.90
C PRO A 571 5.87 29.39 -11.08
N PHE A 572 6.95 28.73 -11.51
CA PHE A 572 6.94 27.64 -12.49
C PHE A 572 7.94 26.56 -12.06
N GLY A 573 7.72 25.32 -12.51
CA GLY A 573 8.62 24.19 -12.25
C GLY A 573 8.45 23.55 -10.87
N GLY A 574 9.55 23.08 -10.29
CA GLY A 574 9.59 22.45 -8.96
C GLY A 574 10.16 23.34 -7.86
N ASP A 575 9.78 23.09 -6.61
CA ASP A 575 10.30 23.74 -5.41
C ASP A 575 11.68 23.16 -5.06
N SER A 576 12.66 23.53 -5.89
CA SER A 576 13.91 22.79 -6.08
C SER A 576 14.77 22.68 -4.80
N ASP A 577 14.84 23.74 -3.98
CA ASP A 577 15.43 23.70 -2.65
C ASP A 577 14.46 24.34 -1.64
N PRO A 578 13.64 23.56 -0.91
CA PRO A 578 12.65 24.10 0.01
C PRO A 578 13.25 24.87 1.20
N GLN A 579 14.58 24.78 1.41
CA GLN A 579 15.29 25.59 2.41
C GLN A 579 15.66 26.99 1.87
N ASN A 580 15.74 27.14 0.56
CA ASN A 580 16.05 28.38 -0.14
C ASN A 580 15.01 28.64 -1.24
N PRO A 581 13.73 28.80 -0.88
CA PRO A 581 12.66 28.72 -1.85
C PRO A 581 12.52 30.03 -2.65
N VAL A 582 12.06 29.91 -3.89
CA VAL A 582 12.00 31.04 -4.86
C VAL A 582 10.58 31.54 -5.04
N TYR A 583 9.56 30.69 -4.88
CA TYR A 583 8.15 31.03 -5.13
C TYR A 583 7.66 32.21 -4.29
N GLU A 584 8.04 32.26 -3.03
CA GLU A 584 7.67 33.28 -2.04
C GLU A 584 8.10 34.68 -2.50
N THR A 585 9.21 34.78 -3.22
CA THR A 585 9.72 36.07 -3.72
C THR A 585 8.87 36.65 -4.86
N MET A 586 7.98 35.84 -5.44
CA MET A 586 7.11 36.19 -6.56
C MET A 586 5.65 36.43 -6.12
N LEU A 587 5.32 36.04 -4.88
CA LEU A 587 3.95 35.98 -4.35
C LEU A 587 3.73 37.00 -3.22
N ASP A 588 4.04 38.27 -3.51
CA ASP A 588 3.83 39.37 -2.55
C ASP A 588 2.38 39.44 -2.06
N GLY A 589 2.19 39.37 -0.75
CA GLY A 589 0.87 39.46 -0.10
C GLY A 589 0.11 38.13 -0.01
N ALA A 590 0.62 37.05 -0.60
CA ALA A 590 -0.01 35.73 -0.50
C ALA A 590 0.06 35.16 0.93
N ARG A 591 -0.97 34.42 1.33
CA ARG A 591 -0.93 33.61 2.56
C ARG A 591 -0.30 32.25 2.23
N ILE A 592 0.97 32.10 2.58
CA ILE A 592 1.74 30.88 2.27
C ILE A 592 1.78 29.96 3.49
N LYS A 593 1.41 28.69 3.29
CA LYS A 593 1.59 27.60 4.25
C LYS A 593 2.74 26.71 3.80
N ARG A 594 3.89 26.84 4.46
CA ARG A 594 5.09 26.01 4.25
C ARG A 594 5.58 25.46 5.58
N ASP A 595 5.36 24.17 5.80
CA ASP A 595 5.71 23.50 7.06
C ASP A 595 5.77 21.98 6.89
N LYS A 596 5.95 21.25 8.01
CA LYS A 596 6.01 19.79 8.04
C LYS A 596 4.65 19.11 8.18
N GLN A 597 3.55 19.86 8.20
CA GLN A 597 2.19 19.32 8.37
C GLN A 597 1.70 18.72 7.04
N ALA A 598 2.21 17.54 6.70
CA ALA A 598 1.87 16.81 5.48
C ALA A 598 0.51 16.10 5.52
N ILE A 599 -0.24 16.29 6.60
CA ILE A 599 -1.57 15.72 6.83
C ILE A 599 -2.49 16.86 7.28
N THR A 600 -3.53 17.11 6.51
CA THR A 600 -4.50 18.18 6.77
C THR A 600 -5.92 17.68 6.49
N THR A 601 -6.92 18.33 7.07
CA THR A 601 -8.31 18.22 6.58
C THR A 601 -8.57 19.25 5.48
N GLU A 602 -9.75 19.22 4.86
CA GLU A 602 -10.11 20.15 3.79
C GLU A 602 -9.93 21.63 4.18
N GLU A 603 -9.41 22.40 3.24
CA GLU A 603 -9.25 23.86 3.32
C GLU A 603 -9.75 24.48 2.02
N MET A 604 -10.33 25.68 2.09
CA MET A 604 -10.84 26.38 0.91
C MET A 604 -9.68 26.85 0.01
N PHE A 605 -9.85 26.65 -1.28
CA PHE A 605 -8.96 27.18 -2.32
C PHE A 605 -9.80 27.89 -3.37
N GLU A 606 -9.28 28.97 -3.93
CA GLU A 606 -9.90 29.70 -5.03
C GLU A 606 -9.07 29.58 -6.30
N ASP A 607 -9.68 29.88 -7.46
CA ASP A 607 -8.93 30.02 -8.71
C ASP A 607 -7.69 30.92 -8.49
N TYR A 608 -6.57 30.51 -9.08
CA TYR A 608 -5.24 31.10 -8.91
C TYR A 608 -4.50 30.76 -7.60
N ASP A 609 -5.08 30.03 -6.65
CA ASP A 609 -4.32 29.47 -5.53
C ASP A 609 -3.39 28.34 -5.98
N LEU A 610 -2.32 28.11 -5.22
CA LEU A 610 -1.29 27.11 -5.55
C LEU A 610 -1.23 25.95 -4.56
N TYR A 611 -1.00 24.76 -5.10
CA TYR A 611 -0.77 23.52 -4.37
C TYR A 611 0.46 22.79 -4.93
N LEU A 612 1.39 22.36 -4.06
CA LEU A 612 2.52 21.51 -4.46
C LEU A 612 2.21 20.04 -4.18
N ASN A 613 2.10 19.23 -5.23
CA ASN A 613 2.08 17.78 -5.09
C ASN A 613 3.52 17.23 -5.10
N TYR A 614 3.96 16.62 -4.01
CA TYR A 614 5.31 16.07 -3.88
C TYR A 614 5.22 14.54 -3.73
N MET A 615 5.89 13.78 -4.59
CA MET A 615 5.98 12.32 -4.53
C MET A 615 7.33 11.89 -3.92
N ARG A 616 7.36 10.87 -3.06
CA ARG A 616 8.57 10.55 -2.27
C ARG A 616 9.66 9.84 -3.07
N GLY A 617 10.89 9.91 -2.55
CA GLY A 617 12.01 9.11 -3.02
C GLY A 617 12.10 7.74 -2.33
N GLY A 618 12.99 6.88 -2.84
CA GLY A 618 13.31 5.58 -2.24
C GLY A 618 14.61 5.61 -1.41
N PRO A 619 14.86 4.60 -0.55
CA PRO A 619 16.03 4.52 0.31
C PRO A 619 17.34 4.21 -0.44
N GLY A 620 18.48 4.65 0.11
CA GLY A 620 19.82 4.40 -0.45
C GLY A 620 20.49 3.10 0.02
N PHE A 621 21.57 2.70 -0.64
CA PHE A 621 22.36 1.51 -0.30
C PHE A 621 23.86 1.84 -0.14
N GLY A 622 24.50 1.33 0.92
CA GLY A 622 25.95 1.47 1.15
C GLY A 622 26.38 2.86 1.66
N ASP A 623 27.62 2.99 2.15
CA ASP A 623 28.16 4.27 2.64
C ASP A 623 28.24 5.30 1.48
N PRO A 624 27.64 6.49 1.60
CA PRO A 624 27.74 7.54 0.59
C PRO A 624 29.19 7.93 0.21
N LEU A 625 30.18 7.77 1.10
CA LEU A 625 31.58 8.06 0.77
C LEU A 625 32.19 7.07 -0.22
N ASP A 626 31.53 5.94 -0.49
CA ASP A 626 31.98 4.93 -1.45
C ASP A 626 31.30 5.08 -2.81
N ARG A 627 30.42 6.09 -2.99
CA ARG A 627 29.83 6.42 -4.30
C ARG A 627 30.92 6.84 -5.28
N GLU A 628 30.75 6.49 -6.55
CA GLU A 628 31.67 6.93 -7.59
C GLU A 628 31.54 8.47 -7.78
N PRO A 629 32.65 9.25 -7.68
CA PRO A 629 32.59 10.71 -7.70
C PRO A 629 31.96 11.33 -8.94
N GLN A 630 32.23 10.81 -10.14
CA GLN A 630 31.66 11.36 -11.37
C GLN A 630 30.13 11.20 -11.39
N THR A 631 29.61 10.10 -10.86
CA THR A 631 28.17 9.85 -10.72
C THR A 631 27.52 10.89 -9.80
N VAL A 632 28.24 11.42 -8.79
CA VAL A 632 27.75 12.53 -7.96
C VAL A 632 27.68 13.83 -8.76
N ALA A 633 28.66 14.10 -9.63
CA ALA A 633 28.61 15.26 -10.53
C ALA A 633 27.44 15.14 -11.52
N ASP A 634 27.22 13.95 -12.07
CA ASP A 634 26.10 13.65 -12.97
C ASP A 634 24.74 13.82 -12.26
N ASP A 635 24.63 13.41 -11.00
CA ASP A 635 23.44 13.65 -10.18
C ASP A 635 23.15 15.15 -10.00
N VAL A 636 24.18 15.98 -9.83
CA VAL A 636 24.03 17.43 -9.70
C VAL A 636 23.61 18.06 -11.03
N ASN A 637 24.27 17.68 -12.12
CA ASN A 637 23.93 18.15 -13.46
C ASN A 637 22.51 17.74 -13.89
N GLY A 638 22.09 16.52 -13.51
CA GLY A 638 20.78 15.97 -13.81
C GLY A 638 19.63 16.42 -12.90
N GLY A 639 19.90 17.25 -11.88
CA GLY A 639 18.88 17.75 -10.95
C GLY A 639 18.39 16.72 -9.92
N TYR A 640 19.11 15.60 -9.74
CA TYR A 640 18.82 14.62 -8.69
C TYR A 640 19.41 15.02 -7.34
N LEU A 641 20.51 15.78 -7.36
CA LEU A 641 21.23 16.24 -6.19
C LEU A 641 21.49 17.75 -6.28
N LEU A 642 21.28 18.47 -5.19
CA LEU A 642 21.68 19.86 -5.02
C LEU A 642 23.18 19.89 -4.72
N GLU A 643 23.90 20.78 -5.39
CA GLU A 643 25.36 20.95 -5.33
C GLU A 643 25.90 20.93 -3.88
N ARG A 644 25.23 21.62 -2.95
CA ARG A 644 25.66 21.72 -1.54
C ARG A 644 25.81 20.37 -0.82
N PHE A 645 25.14 19.32 -1.29
CA PHE A 645 25.22 17.99 -0.70
C PHE A 645 26.31 17.10 -1.30
N ALA A 646 26.89 17.44 -2.45
CA ALA A 646 27.99 16.68 -3.05
C ALA A 646 29.18 16.56 -2.08
N ALA A 647 29.64 17.70 -1.56
CA ALA A 647 30.71 17.74 -0.58
C ALA A 647 30.25 17.25 0.80
N LEU A 648 29.08 17.68 1.27
CA LEU A 648 28.60 17.43 2.64
C LEU A 648 28.29 15.95 2.90
N VAL A 649 27.72 15.24 1.93
CA VAL A 649 27.23 13.87 2.10
C VAL A 649 28.18 12.84 1.48
N TYR A 650 28.62 13.09 0.25
CA TYR A 650 29.43 12.15 -0.53
C TYR A 650 30.94 12.42 -0.44
N GLY A 651 31.32 13.55 0.15
CA GLY A 651 32.71 13.99 0.22
C GLY A 651 33.31 14.28 -1.16
N VAL A 652 32.48 14.63 -2.14
CA VAL A 652 32.90 14.91 -3.52
C VAL A 652 33.06 16.41 -3.72
N ALA A 653 34.26 16.82 -4.13
CA ALA A 653 34.54 18.17 -4.56
C ALA A 653 34.18 18.31 -6.05
N LEU A 654 33.40 19.33 -6.39
CA LEU A 654 32.96 19.59 -7.75
C LEU A 654 33.64 20.86 -8.29
N GLU A 655 34.05 20.80 -9.55
CA GLU A 655 34.50 21.95 -10.33
C GLU A 655 33.48 22.24 -11.42
N LYS A 656 33.19 23.54 -11.64
CA LYS A 656 32.28 23.97 -12.69
C LYS A 656 33.06 24.28 -13.97
N GLY A 657 32.80 23.52 -15.02
CA GLY A 657 33.40 23.70 -16.34
C GLY A 657 32.91 24.96 -17.05
N ALA A 658 33.59 25.31 -18.14
CA ALA A 658 33.22 26.47 -18.98
C ALA A 658 31.86 26.28 -19.68
N ASP A 659 31.41 25.03 -19.85
CA ASP A 659 30.08 24.65 -20.34
C ASP A 659 28.98 24.73 -19.26
N GLY A 660 29.37 25.09 -18.02
CA GLY A 660 28.47 25.20 -16.88
C GLY A 660 28.13 23.87 -16.21
N GLN A 661 28.68 22.75 -16.69
CA GLN A 661 28.50 21.43 -16.08
C GLN A 661 29.51 21.21 -14.95
N PHE A 662 29.12 20.41 -13.97
CA PHE A 662 30.02 19.99 -12.88
C PHE A 662 30.78 18.72 -13.26
N THR A 663 32.05 18.65 -12.86
CA THR A 663 32.89 17.45 -12.89
C THR A 663 33.53 17.24 -11.53
N ALA A 664 33.87 16.00 -11.19
CA ALA A 664 34.52 15.71 -9.90
C ALA A 664 36.03 16.05 -9.96
N ASP A 665 36.53 16.77 -8.95
CA ASP A 665 37.97 16.87 -8.68
C ASP A 665 38.39 15.66 -7.84
N GLU A 666 39.13 14.74 -8.46
CA GLU A 666 39.58 13.50 -7.83
C GLU A 666 40.47 13.75 -6.59
N ALA A 667 41.42 14.68 -6.68
CA ALA A 667 42.39 14.93 -5.63
C ALA A 667 41.75 15.63 -4.42
N ALA A 668 40.91 16.65 -4.67
CA ALA A 668 40.16 17.31 -3.60
C ALA A 668 39.12 16.38 -2.98
N THR A 669 38.48 15.51 -3.78
CA THR A 669 37.54 14.48 -3.28
C THR A 669 38.23 13.48 -2.36
N GLU A 670 39.42 12.97 -2.71
CA GLU A 670 40.17 12.06 -1.85
C GLU A 670 40.51 12.72 -0.50
N ALA A 671 41.00 13.96 -0.54
CA ALA A 671 41.31 14.73 0.65
C ALA A 671 40.07 14.98 1.52
N LEU A 672 38.94 15.34 0.91
CA LEU A 672 37.68 15.61 1.59
C LEU A 672 37.13 14.33 2.25
N ARG A 673 37.12 13.20 1.54
CA ARG A 673 36.71 11.90 2.10
C ARG A 673 37.60 11.48 3.26
N ALA A 674 38.91 11.66 3.15
CA ALA A 674 39.84 11.38 4.25
C ALA A 674 39.54 12.26 5.48
N ASN A 675 39.20 13.53 5.27
CA ASN A 675 38.81 14.42 6.36
C ASN A 675 37.48 14.00 7.01
N ILE A 676 36.44 13.70 6.22
CA ILE A 676 35.14 13.26 6.73
C ILE A 676 35.29 11.97 7.57
N ARG A 677 36.16 11.03 7.16
CA ARG A 677 36.45 9.83 7.96
C ARG A 677 37.02 10.18 9.35
N LYS A 678 37.94 11.17 9.43
CA LYS A 678 38.47 11.67 10.71
C LYS A 678 37.38 12.36 11.54
N GLU A 679 36.54 13.19 10.93
CA GLU A 679 35.43 13.87 11.60
C GLU A 679 34.40 12.88 12.15
N ARG A 680 34.07 11.81 11.40
CA ARG A 680 33.21 10.72 11.85
C ARG A 680 33.76 10.04 13.09
N LEU A 681 35.07 9.76 13.13
CA LEU A 681 35.71 9.21 14.33
C LEU A 681 35.71 10.19 15.51
N ALA A 682 35.94 11.48 15.25
CA ALA A 682 35.99 12.52 16.29
C ALA A 682 34.62 12.80 16.93
N LYS A 683 33.54 12.77 16.16
CA LYS A 683 32.16 12.99 16.67
C LYS A 683 31.50 11.72 17.23
N ALA A 684 32.00 10.53 16.84
CA ALA A 684 31.47 9.28 17.33
C ALA A 684 31.84 9.06 18.80
N GLN A 685 30.93 8.41 19.53
CA GLN A 685 31.20 7.89 20.87
C GLN A 685 30.89 6.39 20.88
N PRO A 686 31.54 5.59 21.75
CA PRO A 686 31.19 4.18 21.90
C PRO A 686 29.70 4.01 22.19
N THR A 687 29.04 3.04 21.55
CA THR A 687 27.59 2.82 21.69
C THR A 687 27.15 2.68 23.14
N ARG A 688 27.94 2.02 24.00
CA ARG A 688 27.65 1.88 25.44
C ARG A 688 27.56 3.24 26.16
N THR A 689 28.34 4.23 25.74
CA THR A 689 28.30 5.59 26.33
C THR A 689 27.02 6.32 25.93
N TRP A 690 26.60 6.19 24.67
CA TRP A 690 25.31 6.71 24.23
C TRP A 690 24.14 5.99 24.93
N MET A 691 24.18 4.66 24.99
CA MET A 691 23.14 3.86 25.64
C MET A 691 22.93 4.24 27.11
N ALA A 692 23.99 4.52 27.86
CA ALA A 692 23.87 4.97 29.25
C ALA A 692 23.08 6.29 29.36
N LYS A 693 23.37 7.26 28.49
CA LYS A 693 22.65 8.55 28.44
C LYS A 693 21.19 8.37 28.01
N GLU A 694 20.93 7.52 27.02
CA GLU A 694 19.57 7.28 26.57
C GLU A 694 18.75 6.52 27.61
N ARG A 695 19.36 5.57 28.33
CA ARG A 695 18.75 4.90 29.48
C ARG A 695 18.36 5.89 30.57
N GLU A 696 19.19 6.88 30.89
CA GLU A 696 18.84 7.94 31.85
C GLU A 696 17.60 8.72 31.41
N ARG A 697 17.48 9.04 30.11
CA ARG A 697 16.28 9.68 29.55
C ARG A 697 15.04 8.79 29.63
N ILE A 698 15.19 7.48 29.35
CA ILE A 698 14.10 6.50 29.48
C ILE A 698 13.62 6.41 30.94
N LEU A 699 14.55 6.31 31.90
CA LEU A 699 14.23 6.29 33.33
C LEU A 699 13.49 7.57 33.75
N ALA A 700 13.90 8.72 33.23
CA ALA A 700 13.25 10.01 33.46
C ALA A 700 11.95 10.22 32.67
N LYS A 701 11.58 9.29 31.76
CA LYS A 701 10.47 9.43 30.82
C LYS A 701 10.57 10.71 29.96
N ASP A 702 11.79 11.08 29.58
CA ASP A 702 12.13 12.30 28.83
C ASP A 702 12.00 12.09 27.31
N ALA A 703 10.76 12.05 26.83
CA ALA A 703 10.42 12.02 25.42
C ALA A 703 9.06 12.71 25.16
N GLY A 704 8.80 13.09 23.90
CA GLY A 704 7.47 13.58 23.51
C GLY A 704 6.37 12.56 23.76
N THR A 705 5.15 13.03 23.98
CA THR A 705 3.99 12.19 24.32
C THR A 705 3.71 11.13 23.25
N GLN A 706 3.92 11.44 21.97
CA GLN A 706 3.79 10.52 20.85
C GLN A 706 4.76 9.33 20.91
N VAL A 707 5.99 9.54 21.42
CA VAL A 707 6.98 8.47 21.61
C VAL A 707 6.61 7.61 22.82
N GLN A 708 6.19 8.25 23.91
CA GLN A 708 5.75 7.54 25.11
C GLN A 708 4.49 6.71 24.84
N GLN A 709 3.51 7.26 24.10
CA GLN A 709 2.26 6.60 23.74
C GLN A 709 2.52 5.38 22.85
N MET A 710 3.38 5.53 21.83
CA MET A 710 3.79 4.43 20.96
C MET A 710 4.33 3.25 21.78
N TYR A 711 5.28 3.51 22.68
CA TYR A 711 5.85 2.45 23.52
C TYR A 711 4.85 1.87 24.52
N ALA A 712 4.03 2.70 25.19
CA ALA A 712 3.03 2.23 26.14
C ALA A 712 2.01 1.28 25.48
N ALA A 713 1.50 1.65 24.29
CA ALA A 713 0.56 0.83 23.54
C ALA A 713 1.22 -0.48 23.05
N SER A 714 2.45 -0.40 22.54
CA SER A 714 3.23 -1.57 22.11
C SER A 714 3.55 -2.53 23.27
N PHE A 715 3.88 -2.02 24.46
CA PHE A 715 4.15 -2.87 25.63
C PHE A 715 2.93 -3.67 26.04
N LYS A 716 1.74 -3.06 26.00
CA LYS A 716 0.50 -3.71 26.38
C LYS A 716 0.14 -4.85 25.41
N LEU A 717 0.28 -4.62 24.11
CA LEU A 717 -0.08 -5.58 23.07
C LEU A 717 1.02 -6.62 22.80
N GLY A 718 2.27 -6.35 23.21
CA GLY A 718 3.41 -7.24 23.01
C GLY A 718 4.24 -7.45 24.27
N PRO A 719 3.81 -8.33 25.20
CA PRO A 719 4.54 -8.58 26.45
C PRO A 719 5.98 -9.05 26.25
N LYS A 720 6.24 -9.90 25.24
CA LYS A 720 7.60 -10.37 24.92
C LYS A 720 8.47 -9.21 24.43
N TRP A 721 7.89 -8.30 23.66
CA TRP A 721 8.57 -7.10 23.20
C TRP A 721 8.89 -6.15 24.37
N ALA A 722 7.96 -6.00 25.32
CA ALA A 722 8.16 -5.20 26.53
C ALA A 722 9.27 -5.75 27.43
N GLU A 723 9.31 -7.07 27.63
CA GLU A 723 10.39 -7.74 28.36
C GLU A 723 11.74 -7.51 27.69
N GLY A 724 11.83 -7.73 26.37
CA GLY A 724 13.06 -7.49 25.62
C GLY A 724 13.52 -6.03 25.67
N PHE A 725 12.60 -5.06 25.69
CA PHE A 725 12.94 -3.64 25.86
C PHE A 725 13.53 -3.36 27.25
N ARG A 726 12.92 -3.92 28.31
CA ARG A 726 13.42 -3.77 29.69
C ARG A 726 14.78 -4.41 29.88
N GLU A 727 14.98 -5.61 29.33
CA GLU A 727 16.26 -6.32 29.38
C GLU A 727 17.34 -5.53 28.64
N PHE A 728 17.06 -5.06 27.42
CA PHE A 728 18.02 -4.31 26.60
C PHE A 728 18.49 -3.03 27.29
N TRP A 729 17.57 -2.33 27.97
CA TRP A 729 17.84 -1.08 28.66
C TRP A 729 18.16 -1.24 30.16
N ASP A 730 18.23 -2.46 30.68
CA ASP A 730 18.48 -2.74 32.11
C ASP A 730 17.58 -1.88 33.02
N LEU A 731 16.28 -1.86 32.76
CA LEU A 731 15.33 -1.04 33.51
C LEU A 731 14.89 -1.76 34.79
N PRO A 732 14.74 -1.05 35.92
CA PRO A 732 14.28 -1.68 37.16
C PRO A 732 12.80 -2.11 37.03
N GLU A 733 12.42 -3.13 37.78
CA GLU A 733 11.06 -3.73 37.70
C GLU A 733 9.95 -2.72 38.02
N ASP A 734 10.22 -1.73 38.86
CA ASP A 734 9.29 -0.67 39.26
C ASP A 734 9.13 0.45 38.22
N TRP A 735 10.01 0.53 37.22
CA TRP A 735 9.83 1.45 36.11
C TRP A 735 8.65 1.00 35.25
N GLN A 736 7.63 1.83 35.11
CA GLN A 736 6.47 1.54 34.26
C GLN A 736 6.10 2.73 33.40
N LEU A 737 5.65 2.45 32.18
CA LEU A 737 5.10 3.45 31.27
C LEU A 737 3.68 3.01 30.89
N ASN A 738 2.69 3.50 31.63
CA ASN A 738 1.29 3.20 31.35
C ASN A 738 0.70 4.33 30.51
N GLU A 739 -0.05 3.97 29.47
CA GLU A 739 -0.71 4.95 28.60
C GLU A 739 -1.72 5.81 29.36
N ALA A 740 -2.30 5.27 30.43
CA ALA A 740 -3.25 5.97 31.30
C ALA A 740 -2.65 7.18 32.04
N ASP A 741 -1.33 7.20 32.22
CA ASP A 741 -0.61 8.24 32.95
C ASP A 741 -0.20 9.40 32.03
N LEU A 742 -0.39 9.27 30.71
CA LEU A 742 -0.03 10.29 29.74
C LEU A 742 -1.11 11.37 29.65
N PRO A 743 -0.73 12.66 29.46
CA PRO A 743 -1.67 13.79 29.43
C PRO A 743 -2.35 13.92 28.05
N ILE A 744 -2.84 12.81 27.49
CA ILE A 744 -3.46 12.72 26.17
C ILE A 744 -4.69 11.82 26.22
N PRO A 745 -5.65 11.96 25.27
CA PRO A 745 -6.75 11.02 25.14
C PRO A 745 -6.25 9.59 24.90
N SER A 746 -6.93 8.60 25.48
CA SER A 746 -6.60 7.18 25.33
C SER A 746 -7.84 6.29 25.18
N TYR A 747 -8.84 6.81 24.47
CA TYR A 747 -10.06 6.08 24.11
C TYR A 747 -9.72 4.87 23.24
N GLY A 748 -10.41 3.74 23.46
CA GLY A 748 -10.13 2.49 22.74
C GLY A 748 -8.96 1.68 23.30
N ARG A 749 -8.25 2.16 24.33
CA ARG A 749 -7.11 1.43 24.90
C ARG A 749 -7.51 0.14 25.63
N GLU A 750 -8.63 0.14 26.36
CA GLU A 750 -9.12 -0.98 27.19
C GLU A 750 -10.40 -1.62 26.64
N TYR A 751 -11.25 -0.82 25.98
CA TYR A 751 -12.60 -1.22 25.58
C TYR A 751 -12.71 -1.20 24.05
N SER A 752 -12.86 -2.39 23.49
CA SER A 752 -13.08 -2.66 22.08
C SER A 752 -14.28 -3.59 21.90
N MET A 753 -14.85 -3.63 20.70
CA MET A 753 -15.90 -4.59 20.32
C MET A 753 -15.64 -5.06 18.89
N ASP A 754 -15.34 -6.34 18.73
CA ASP A 754 -14.95 -6.90 17.45
C ASP A 754 -16.18 -7.05 16.53
N LEU A 755 -15.96 -7.17 15.22
CA LEU A 755 -17.03 -7.49 14.27
C LEU A 755 -17.68 -8.84 14.62
N ALA A 756 -16.88 -9.83 15.03
CA ALA A 756 -17.34 -11.18 15.37
C ALA A 756 -18.30 -11.23 16.57
N ASP A 757 -18.38 -10.16 17.38
CA ASP A 757 -19.33 -10.06 18.49
C ASP A 757 -20.76 -9.73 18.04
N LEU A 758 -20.96 -9.39 16.75
CA LEU A 758 -22.28 -9.15 16.20
C LEU A 758 -23.02 -10.46 15.86
N PRO A 759 -24.37 -10.48 15.93
CA PRO A 759 -25.14 -11.67 15.59
C PRO A 759 -24.89 -12.16 14.16
N ASP A 760 -24.79 -13.47 14.00
CA ASP A 760 -24.60 -14.18 12.72
C ASP A 760 -23.29 -13.85 11.96
N VAL A 761 -22.34 -13.17 12.61
CA VAL A 761 -21.02 -12.93 12.02
C VAL A 761 -20.06 -14.08 12.34
N LYS A 762 -19.50 -14.68 11.30
CA LYS A 762 -18.42 -15.67 11.34
C LYS A 762 -17.24 -15.14 10.54
N THR A 763 -16.29 -14.53 11.22
CA THR A 763 -15.05 -14.03 10.59
C THR A 763 -14.13 -15.18 10.19
N VAL A 764 -13.48 -15.07 9.02
CA VAL A 764 -12.47 -16.04 8.58
C VAL A 764 -11.11 -15.67 9.16
N LYS A 765 -10.44 -16.62 9.83
CA LYS A 765 -9.08 -16.42 10.35
C LYS A 765 -8.02 -16.89 9.35
N PHE A 766 -7.05 -16.03 9.07
CA PHE A 766 -5.94 -16.29 8.13
C PHE A 766 -4.55 -16.27 8.77
N VAL A 767 -4.46 -15.80 10.02
CA VAL A 767 -3.21 -15.55 10.72
C VAL A 767 -3.26 -16.16 12.12
N GLU A 768 -2.10 -16.38 12.71
CA GLU A 768 -2.00 -16.48 14.17
C GLU A 768 -2.19 -15.08 14.77
N GLU A 769 -2.97 -14.97 15.84
CA GLU A 769 -3.37 -13.69 16.45
C GLU A 769 -3.07 -13.59 17.94
#